data_AF-A0A4R2LWC8-F1
#
_entry.id   AF-A0A4R2LWC8-F1
#
_cell.length_a   1.000
_cell.length_b   1.000
_cell.length_c   1.000
_cell.angle_alpha   90.00
_cell.angle_beta   90.00
_cell.angle_gamma   90.00
#
_symmetry.space_group_name_H-M   'P 1'
#
loop_
_entity.id
_entity.type
_entity.pdbx_description
1 polymer ?
#
loop_
_entity_poly.entity_id
_entity_poly.type
_entity_poly.pdbx_seq_one_letter_code
_entity_poly.pdbx_strand_id
1 'polypeptide(L)'
;MKKSKSLIFILCATLMVSSYTPAFAEESLTTTDAETMQTESIEIPTNGTETIAETEFTTEPQTESTAVTPETEDTLPETESETVTETLIEETELDKKEADADIKDSIDEKDYENKNVFQFVKRMYEIVLERTPDGKGLREWYDTLVSGTNTGADIMNGFFFSKEFLDKNHTEEEYIHLLYRAIFNREADAEGMNTWTTAFSDGVSRRFVCNGFLGSDEYNKMCASYGITPGRLPLTENRDQNLEITRFVSHFYKLCLDRNGDAEGLNDWTGGLLEQRFNGVSIAEGFIFSDEFQNKNLSNEDFIEILYQTILGRPSDVEGKNAWLKCMNEGLSKHYILGGFIHSDEFNEFCNTHGISRGNVVLTESRDQNRELTAYITHLYSTCFGRTPTNDELNAWTGDVLNHRVVAKELASAFFTSSTYLQKNTDDQTYINDLYNVLLKRNPGAEDLTNWLTILQTNTRDYVLEQIVMSPEYKIFCQKVGILLVRDGWIQENDNTYFYENGQRKTGWHIENGQKYYLNPSKNGAMEIGWEYVDGYKLYFNNDGQLVQDVDYLIGPQDSYFIKVYKWGNYLIVFAKDGDNGYTIPVKAMITSCGESTPTGDYWTPNKFRWLTMVGGSKAQWCTQITGSYLFHSVPYRIADNTTLYTDLMYNLLGTTQSLGCIRLQAGDAKWIYDNCGLGTHVNIDPYVNNGPFDKPAFSPIPSWHTWDPTDPTAHYLCQQNGCH
;
A
#
# COMPACT_ATOMS: atom_id res chain seq x y z
N MET A 1 17.97 35.40 37.79
CA MET A 1 17.21 36.49 37.16
C MET A 1 16.42 35.93 35.99
N LYS A 2 15.13 36.27 35.93
CA LYS A 2 14.13 36.06 34.86
C LYS A 2 13.76 34.61 34.47
N LYS A 3 12.65 34.18 35.08
CA LYS A 3 11.69 33.18 34.59
C LYS A 3 11.24 33.56 33.16
N SER A 4 11.29 32.62 32.23
CA SER A 4 10.51 32.65 30.99
C SER A 4 9.42 31.59 31.12
N LYS A 5 8.16 32.01 31.05
CA LYS A 5 7.00 31.13 30.92
C LYS A 5 6.95 30.68 29.46
N SER A 6 7.17 29.40 29.19
CA SER A 6 6.83 28.81 27.88
C SER A 6 5.32 28.61 27.82
N LEU A 7 4.66 29.38 26.94
CA LEU A 7 3.33 29.05 26.43
C LEU A 7 3.51 27.86 25.49
N ILE A 8 2.94 26.71 25.84
CA ILE A 8 2.81 25.56 24.95
C ILE A 8 1.53 25.77 24.14
N PHE A 9 1.68 26.01 22.83
CA PHE A 9 0.58 25.95 21.87
C PHE A 9 0.47 24.50 21.41
N ILE A 10 -0.61 23.81 21.80
CA ILE A 10 -0.97 22.50 21.25
C ILE A 10 -1.48 22.73 19.82
N LEU A 11 -0.60 22.58 18.84
CA LEU A 11 -1.01 22.41 17.44
C LEU A 11 -1.30 20.92 17.24
N CYS A 12 -2.57 20.54 17.25
CA CYS A 12 -2.98 19.22 16.75
C CYS A 12 -2.58 19.15 15.27
N ALA A 13 -1.75 18.17 14.92
CA ALA A 13 -1.26 17.94 13.57
C ALA A 13 -2.43 17.76 12.59
N THR A 14 -2.60 18.72 11.67
CA THR A 14 -3.29 18.49 10.40
C THR A 14 -2.32 17.76 9.49
N LEU A 15 -2.58 16.48 9.22
CA LEU A 15 -1.97 15.75 8.11
C LEU A 15 -2.42 16.45 6.81
N MET A 16 -1.57 17.32 6.26
CA MET A 16 -1.79 17.88 4.92
C MET A 16 -1.46 16.82 3.87
N VAL A 17 -2.49 16.37 3.15
CA VAL A 17 -2.32 15.69 1.86
C VAL A 17 -1.85 16.74 0.86
N SER A 18 -0.68 16.53 0.26
CA SER A 18 -0.13 17.40 -0.77
C SER A 18 -0.91 17.22 -2.07
N SER A 19 -1.76 18.18 -2.43
CA SER A 19 -2.25 18.36 -3.80
C SER A 19 -1.47 19.50 -4.45
N TYR A 20 -0.60 19.14 -5.40
CA TYR A 20 0.10 20.10 -6.27
C TYR A 20 -0.90 20.75 -7.24
N THR A 21 -1.05 22.07 -7.18
CA THR A 21 -1.66 22.86 -8.26
C THR A 21 -0.66 23.92 -8.73
N PRO A 22 -0.32 23.99 -10.03
CA PRO A 22 0.58 25.01 -10.55
C PRO A 22 -0.17 26.34 -10.74
N ALA A 23 0.45 27.42 -10.29
CA ALA A 23 -0.02 28.78 -10.49
C ALA A 23 0.12 29.20 -11.97
N PHE A 24 -0.99 29.57 -12.61
CA PHE A 24 -0.98 30.32 -13.87
C PHE A 24 -1.20 31.81 -13.58
N ALA A 25 -0.29 32.63 -14.08
CA ALA A 25 -0.34 34.08 -14.01
C ALA A 25 -1.40 34.64 -14.97
N GLU A 26 -2.23 35.56 -14.46
CA GLU A 26 -3.12 36.39 -15.25
C GLU A 26 -2.31 37.43 -16.04
N GLU A 27 -2.52 37.48 -17.36
CA GLU A 27 -2.17 38.64 -18.17
C GLU A 27 -3.41 39.13 -18.93
N SER A 28 -3.79 40.37 -18.64
CA SER A 28 -4.92 41.10 -19.19
C SER A 28 -4.71 41.45 -20.67
N LEU A 29 -5.72 41.28 -21.52
CA LEU A 29 -5.84 42.05 -22.77
C LEU A 29 -7.31 42.19 -23.20
N THR A 30 -7.61 43.40 -23.64
CA THR A 30 -8.93 44.00 -23.86
C THR A 30 -9.47 43.83 -25.29
N THR A 31 -10.81 43.72 -25.40
CA THR A 31 -11.73 44.15 -26.51
C THR A 31 -11.60 43.38 -27.85
N THR A 32 -12.63 43.06 -28.64
CA THR A 32 -13.92 43.70 -29.02
C THR A 32 -14.87 42.66 -29.66
N ASP A 33 -16.18 42.90 -29.52
CA ASP A 33 -17.36 42.57 -30.36
C ASP A 33 -17.25 41.59 -31.56
N ALA A 34 -18.18 40.61 -31.65
CA ALA A 34 -19.22 40.54 -32.69
C ALA A 34 -20.06 39.24 -32.66
N GLU A 35 -21.38 39.45 -32.65
CA GLU A 35 -22.45 38.75 -33.39
C GLU A 35 -22.80 37.27 -33.12
N THR A 36 -23.99 37.14 -32.52
CA THR A 36 -24.91 36.01 -32.47
C THR A 36 -25.38 35.54 -33.85
N MET A 37 -25.40 34.23 -34.09
CA MET A 37 -26.28 33.60 -35.08
C MET A 37 -26.99 32.37 -34.49
N GLN A 38 -28.32 32.47 -34.47
CA GLN A 38 -29.28 31.40 -34.23
C GLN A 38 -29.34 30.46 -35.44
N THR A 39 -29.56 29.16 -35.20
CA THR A 39 -30.20 28.21 -36.14
C THR A 39 -30.96 27.21 -35.28
N GLU A 40 -32.28 27.39 -35.11
CA GLU A 40 -33.37 26.81 -35.90
C GLU A 40 -33.32 25.28 -36.08
N SER A 41 -34.17 24.65 -35.28
CA SER A 41 -34.67 23.28 -35.30
C SER A 41 -35.54 22.99 -36.53
N ILE A 42 -35.33 21.83 -37.15
CA ILE A 42 -36.24 21.26 -38.16
C ILE A 42 -36.65 19.86 -37.70
N GLU A 43 -37.94 19.72 -37.34
CA GLU A 43 -38.69 18.46 -37.27
C GLU A 43 -39.02 17.97 -38.68
N ILE A 44 -39.01 16.65 -38.97
CA ILE A 44 -40.08 15.90 -39.71
C ILE A 44 -39.89 14.37 -39.43
N PRO A 45 -40.81 13.43 -39.76
CA PRO A 45 -41.83 12.86 -38.88
C PRO A 45 -41.83 11.30 -38.77
N THR A 46 -42.69 10.86 -37.86
CA THR A 46 -43.25 9.51 -37.62
C THR A 46 -43.59 8.65 -38.85
N ASN A 47 -43.28 7.35 -38.80
CA ASN A 47 -44.25 6.24 -38.83
C ASN A 47 -43.56 4.87 -38.87
N GLY A 48 -44.18 3.87 -38.24
CA GLY A 48 -43.92 2.46 -38.57
C GLY A 48 -43.93 1.50 -37.38
N THR A 49 -45.12 1.23 -36.86
CA THR A 49 -45.45 0.05 -36.03
C THR A 49 -45.03 -1.26 -36.69
N GLU A 50 -44.49 -2.20 -35.91
CA GLU A 50 -44.97 -3.59 -35.89
C GLU A 50 -44.49 -4.33 -34.63
N THR A 51 -45.48 -4.83 -33.87
CA THR A 51 -45.46 -5.99 -32.96
C THR A 51 -44.78 -7.21 -33.64
N ILE A 52 -44.31 -8.29 -33.01
CA ILE A 52 -44.97 -9.26 -32.12
C ILE A 52 -43.86 -10.19 -31.54
N ALA A 53 -44.16 -10.79 -30.39
CA ALA A 53 -43.85 -12.18 -30.00
C ALA A 53 -42.76 -12.40 -28.94
N GLU A 54 -43.30 -12.53 -27.73
CA GLU A 54 -42.84 -13.37 -26.63
C GLU A 54 -42.36 -14.77 -27.11
N THR A 55 -41.27 -15.24 -26.52
CA THR A 55 -41.16 -16.64 -26.10
C THR A 55 -40.40 -16.71 -24.80
N GLU A 56 -41.12 -17.10 -23.75
CA GLU A 56 -40.60 -17.62 -22.50
C GLU A 56 -39.70 -18.85 -22.76
N PHE A 57 -38.57 -18.94 -22.06
CA PHE A 57 -38.11 -20.25 -21.60
C PHE A 57 -37.56 -20.14 -20.19
N THR A 58 -38.32 -20.74 -19.29
CA THR A 58 -38.00 -21.03 -17.90
C THR A 58 -36.90 -22.08 -17.82
N THR A 59 -35.98 -21.91 -16.86
CA THR A 59 -35.61 -22.94 -15.87
C THR A 59 -34.66 -22.33 -14.84
N GLU A 60 -35.16 -22.12 -13.63
CA GLU A 60 -34.37 -22.06 -12.40
C GLU A 60 -33.89 -23.50 -11.98
N PRO A 61 -33.39 -23.73 -10.76
CA PRO A 61 -31.97 -23.72 -10.42
C PRO A 61 -31.54 -25.10 -9.89
N GLN A 62 -30.25 -25.35 -9.72
CA GLN A 62 -29.81 -26.45 -8.86
C GLN A 62 -28.69 -25.99 -7.93
N THR A 63 -29.06 -26.06 -6.66
CA THR A 63 -28.32 -25.93 -5.42
C THR A 63 -27.39 -27.11 -5.14
N GLU A 64 -26.38 -26.82 -4.31
CA GLU A 64 -25.74 -27.68 -3.29
C GLU A 64 -25.13 -29.04 -3.68
N SER A 65 -23.84 -29.21 -3.36
CA SER A 65 -23.44 -30.35 -2.54
C SER A 65 -22.12 -30.06 -1.81
N THR A 66 -22.20 -30.33 -0.52
CA THR A 66 -21.17 -30.38 0.50
C THR A 66 -20.25 -31.61 0.38
N ALA A 67 -19.06 -31.44 0.96
CA ALA A 67 -18.22 -32.39 1.72
C ALA A 67 -17.80 -33.73 1.08
N VAL A 68 -16.49 -34.05 1.17
CA VAL A 68 -15.88 -34.95 2.16
C VAL A 68 -14.45 -35.31 1.70
N THR A 69 -13.57 -35.42 2.68
CA THR A 69 -12.18 -35.93 2.68
C THR A 69 -11.97 -37.27 1.97
N PRO A 70 -10.71 -37.63 1.71
CA PRO A 70 -10.25 -38.91 2.23
C PRO A 70 -8.92 -38.82 2.98
N GLU A 71 -8.88 -39.49 4.13
CA GLU A 71 -7.68 -40.03 4.75
C GLU A 71 -7.13 -41.18 3.88
N THR A 72 -5.80 -41.27 3.76
CA THR A 72 -5.07 -42.54 3.95
C THR A 72 -3.59 -42.25 4.21
N GLU A 73 -3.13 -42.77 5.34
CA GLU A 73 -1.78 -43.27 5.64
C GLU A 73 -0.90 -43.56 4.43
N ASP A 74 0.35 -43.08 4.45
CA ASP A 74 1.48 -44.00 4.23
C ASP A 74 2.79 -43.46 4.81
N THR A 75 3.61 -44.40 5.23
CA THR A 75 4.66 -44.35 6.23
C THR A 75 6.00 -43.75 5.81
N LEU A 76 6.78 -43.33 6.81
CA LEU A 76 8.23 -43.08 6.82
C LEU A 76 9.04 -44.15 6.03
N PRO A 77 10.28 -43.81 5.63
CA PRO A 77 11.37 -44.44 6.36
C PRO A 77 12.52 -43.51 6.74
N GLU A 78 13.04 -43.81 7.92
CA GLU A 78 14.34 -43.44 8.48
C GLU A 78 15.48 -43.90 7.56
N THR A 79 16.59 -43.15 7.56
CA THR A 79 17.87 -43.59 7.00
C THR A 79 18.90 -43.66 8.12
N GLU A 80 19.13 -44.89 8.60
CA GLU A 80 20.30 -45.33 9.35
C GLU A 80 21.56 -45.14 8.48
N SER A 81 22.64 -44.53 8.96
CA SER A 81 23.69 -45.13 9.81
C SER A 81 24.23 -46.45 9.24
N GLU A 82 25.21 -46.36 8.34
CA GLU A 82 26.09 -47.49 8.03
C GLU A 82 27.52 -47.23 8.50
N THR A 83 27.93 -48.17 9.35
CA THR A 83 29.26 -48.51 9.85
C THR A 83 30.33 -48.59 8.75
N VAL A 84 31.52 -48.04 9.02
CA VAL A 84 32.76 -48.45 8.36
C VAL A 84 33.70 -49.03 9.40
N THR A 85 34.18 -50.22 9.07
CA THR A 85 34.91 -51.21 9.83
C THR A 85 36.38 -50.85 10.08
N GLU A 86 36.85 -51.24 11.25
CA GLU A 86 38.26 -51.35 11.64
C GLU A 86 39.01 -52.38 10.78
N THR A 87 40.22 -52.00 10.34
CA THR A 87 41.32 -52.95 10.08
C THR A 87 42.67 -52.32 10.48
N LEU A 88 43.19 -52.80 11.61
CA LEU A 88 44.57 -53.21 11.91
C LEU A 88 45.74 -52.49 11.20
N ILE A 89 46.51 -51.70 11.95
CA ILE A 89 47.98 -51.61 11.80
C ILE A 89 48.63 -51.72 13.18
N GLU A 90 49.72 -52.47 13.19
CA GLU A 90 50.42 -53.14 14.29
C GLU A 90 50.95 -52.27 15.43
N GLU A 91 50.95 -52.91 16.61
CA GLU A 91 51.75 -52.56 17.77
C GLU A 91 53.25 -52.56 17.43
N THR A 92 53.94 -51.51 17.89
CA THR A 92 55.32 -51.66 18.37
C THR A 92 55.36 -51.20 19.81
N GLU A 93 55.42 -52.17 20.73
CA GLU A 93 55.77 -51.95 22.13
C GLU A 93 57.14 -51.25 22.24
N LEU A 94 57.18 -50.17 23.02
CA LEU A 94 58.40 -49.64 23.63
C LEU A 94 58.03 -49.04 25.00
N ASP A 95 57.77 -49.96 25.93
CA ASP A 95 58.26 -49.97 27.31
C ASP A 95 58.58 -48.59 27.95
N LYS A 96 57.63 -48.05 28.73
CA LYS A 96 57.89 -47.24 29.94
C LYS A 96 56.62 -46.88 30.75
N LYS A 97 56.53 -47.52 31.92
CA LYS A 97 55.95 -47.08 33.20
C LYS A 97 54.43 -46.89 33.32
N GLU A 98 53.82 -47.86 33.99
CA GLU A 98 52.68 -47.69 34.90
C GLU A 98 52.92 -46.53 35.88
N ALA A 99 52.24 -45.40 35.68
CA ALA A 99 52.06 -44.34 36.67
C ALA A 99 50.78 -43.49 36.45
N ASP A 100 50.05 -43.68 35.34
CA ASP A 100 49.05 -42.71 34.87
C ASP A 100 47.58 -43.04 35.25
N ALA A 101 47.32 -44.19 35.87
CA ALA A 101 45.97 -44.62 36.23
C ALA A 101 45.46 -44.03 37.56
N ASP A 102 46.35 -43.80 38.54
CA ASP A 102 45.97 -43.29 39.88
C ASP A 102 45.78 -41.76 39.93
N ILE A 103 46.42 -41.00 39.02
CA ILE A 103 46.35 -39.54 39.02
C ILE A 103 44.99 -39.03 38.52
N LYS A 104 44.31 -39.79 37.66
CA LYS A 104 43.03 -39.38 37.04
C LYS A 104 41.87 -39.32 38.02
N ASP A 105 41.92 -40.05 39.14
CA ASP A 105 40.88 -40.02 40.18
C ASP A 105 41.30 -39.22 41.43
N SER A 106 42.46 -38.57 41.43
CA SER A 106 42.93 -37.78 42.58
C SER A 106 42.31 -36.37 42.65
N ILE A 107 41.87 -36.00 43.84
CA ILE A 107 41.38 -34.66 44.20
C ILE A 107 42.38 -33.86 45.06
N ASP A 108 43.62 -34.33 45.19
CA ASP A 108 44.67 -33.66 45.97
C ASP A 108 45.35 -32.56 45.15
N GLU A 109 45.33 -31.31 45.63
CA GLU A 109 45.90 -30.14 44.94
C GLU A 109 47.37 -30.32 44.54
N LYS A 110 48.13 -31.12 45.30
CA LYS A 110 49.55 -31.35 45.03
C LYS A 110 49.81 -32.05 43.68
N ASP A 111 48.79 -32.72 43.12
CA ASP A 111 48.89 -33.47 41.87
C ASP A 111 48.67 -32.57 40.62
N TYR A 112 48.47 -31.26 40.84
CA TYR A 112 48.16 -30.27 39.81
C TYR A 112 49.21 -29.15 39.80
N GLU A 113 49.89 -28.95 38.66
CA GLU A 113 50.93 -27.93 38.51
C GLU A 113 50.37 -26.50 38.66
N ASN A 114 49.21 -26.23 38.06
CA ASN A 114 48.53 -24.95 38.14
C ASN A 114 47.46 -24.96 39.24
N LYS A 115 47.89 -24.71 40.48
CA LYS A 115 47.01 -24.70 41.66
C LYS A 115 45.82 -23.74 41.54
N ASN A 116 45.99 -22.63 40.84
CA ASN A 116 44.90 -21.68 40.63
C ASN A 116 43.78 -22.28 39.77
N VAL A 117 44.13 -22.99 38.68
CA VAL A 117 43.15 -23.70 37.85
C VAL A 117 42.50 -24.84 38.62
N PHE A 118 43.28 -25.60 39.39
CA PHE A 118 42.72 -26.64 40.27
C PHE A 118 41.66 -26.09 41.24
N GLN A 119 42.00 -25.02 41.98
CA GLN A 119 41.05 -24.40 42.93
C GLN A 119 39.85 -23.77 42.21
N PHE A 120 40.05 -23.23 41.01
CA PHE A 120 38.97 -22.66 40.20
C PHE A 120 37.96 -23.74 39.77
N VAL A 121 38.43 -24.86 39.21
CA VAL A 121 37.56 -25.99 38.82
C VAL A 121 36.87 -26.57 40.05
N LYS A 122 37.61 -26.81 41.14
CA LYS A 122 37.05 -27.29 42.40
C LYS A 122 35.93 -26.38 42.91
N ARG A 123 36.14 -25.06 42.88
CA ARG A 123 35.14 -24.05 43.28
C ARG A 123 33.88 -24.11 42.41
N MET A 124 33.97 -24.45 41.12
CA MET A 124 32.77 -24.65 40.28
C MET A 124 31.90 -25.79 40.82
N TYR A 125 32.49 -26.94 41.15
CA TYR A 125 31.73 -28.06 41.73
C TYR A 125 31.14 -27.71 43.10
N GLU A 126 31.94 -27.09 43.98
CA GLU A 126 31.53 -26.82 45.35
C GLU A 126 30.48 -25.70 45.46
N ILE A 127 30.55 -24.68 44.60
CA ILE A 127 29.64 -23.54 44.64
C ILE A 127 28.46 -23.73 43.69
N VAL A 128 28.70 -24.14 42.45
CA VAL A 128 27.64 -24.21 41.42
C VAL A 128 26.85 -25.51 41.55
N LEU A 129 27.54 -26.64 41.73
CA LEU A 129 26.90 -27.95 41.87
C LEU A 129 26.70 -28.39 43.32
N GLU A 130 27.20 -27.61 44.30
CA GLU A 130 27.08 -27.86 45.74
C GLU A 130 27.53 -29.27 46.15
N ARG A 131 28.56 -29.78 45.48
CA ARG A 131 29.12 -31.11 45.77
C ARG A 131 30.64 -31.13 45.63
N THR A 132 31.26 -32.14 46.23
CA THR A 132 32.66 -32.44 45.96
C THR A 132 32.80 -32.98 44.53
N PRO A 133 33.80 -32.52 43.76
CA PRO A 133 34.11 -33.11 42.46
C PRO A 133 34.49 -34.58 42.58
N ASP A 134 34.13 -35.38 41.58
CA ASP A 134 34.85 -36.62 41.31
C ASP A 134 36.20 -36.30 40.68
N GLY A 135 37.22 -37.13 40.97
CA GLY A 135 38.60 -36.87 40.53
C GLY A 135 38.71 -36.79 39.01
N LYS A 136 38.03 -37.69 38.31
CA LYS A 136 38.00 -37.73 36.84
C LYS A 136 37.45 -36.44 36.23
N GLY A 137 36.26 -36.00 36.64
CA GLY A 137 35.63 -34.79 36.12
C GLY A 137 36.46 -33.53 36.41
N LEU A 138 37.05 -33.42 37.60
CA LEU A 138 37.94 -32.31 37.92
C LEU A 138 39.19 -32.33 37.04
N ARG A 139 39.80 -33.51 36.85
CA ARG A 139 41.01 -33.67 36.03
C ARG A 139 40.75 -33.30 34.57
N GLU A 140 39.63 -33.75 34.01
CA GLU A 140 39.23 -33.42 32.63
C GLU A 140 39.06 -31.91 32.42
N TRP A 141 38.35 -31.22 33.30
CA TRP A 141 38.21 -29.76 33.23
C TRP A 141 39.57 -29.05 33.40
N TYR A 142 40.39 -29.50 34.34
CA TYR A 142 41.72 -28.94 34.55
C TYR A 142 42.61 -29.05 33.30
N ASP A 143 42.73 -30.26 32.74
CA ASP A 143 43.63 -30.52 31.59
C ASP A 143 43.17 -29.75 30.35
N THR A 144 41.86 -29.66 30.10
CA THR A 144 41.31 -28.91 28.96
C THR A 144 41.51 -27.40 29.10
N LEU A 145 41.44 -26.84 30.31
CA LEU A 145 41.71 -25.42 30.57
C LEU A 145 43.20 -25.08 30.46
N VAL A 146 44.08 -25.92 31.01
CA VAL A 146 45.54 -25.70 30.96
C VAL A 146 46.09 -25.86 29.54
N SER A 147 45.57 -26.83 28.79
CA SER A 147 45.95 -27.02 27.37
C SER A 147 45.35 -25.94 26.45
N GLY A 148 44.36 -25.17 26.92
CA GLY A 148 43.62 -24.20 26.13
C GLY A 148 42.61 -24.81 25.15
N THR A 149 42.33 -26.11 25.27
CA THR A 149 41.27 -26.80 24.50
C THR A 149 39.89 -26.25 24.85
N ASN A 150 39.66 -26.00 26.15
CA ASN A 150 38.50 -25.27 26.65
C ASN A 150 38.93 -23.92 27.20
N THR A 151 38.04 -22.95 27.10
CA THR A 151 38.19 -21.60 27.64
C THR A 151 37.50 -21.46 29.00
N GLY A 152 37.74 -20.35 29.68
CA GLY A 152 37.01 -19.96 30.87
C GLY A 152 35.49 -19.88 30.63
N ALA A 153 35.06 -19.46 29.44
CA ALA A 153 33.64 -19.42 29.08
C ALA A 153 33.05 -20.83 28.89
N ASP A 154 33.85 -21.80 28.43
CA ASP A 154 33.38 -23.18 28.22
C ASP A 154 33.12 -23.91 29.53
N ILE A 155 33.98 -23.71 30.55
CA ILE A 155 33.68 -24.23 31.89
C ILE A 155 32.45 -23.54 32.49
N MET A 156 32.27 -22.22 32.27
CA MET A 156 31.06 -21.54 32.74
C MET A 156 29.79 -22.09 32.07
N ASN A 157 29.87 -22.36 30.77
CA ASN A 157 28.81 -23.02 30.03
C ASN A 157 28.50 -24.41 30.59
N GLY A 158 29.55 -25.21 30.84
CA GLY A 158 29.45 -26.58 31.33
C GLY A 158 28.87 -26.74 32.74
N PHE A 159 28.96 -25.70 33.58
CA PHE A 159 28.42 -25.74 34.95
C PHE A 159 27.07 -25.01 35.07
N PHE A 160 27.01 -23.73 34.73
CA PHE A 160 25.80 -22.89 34.95
C PHE A 160 24.64 -23.20 33.99
N PHE A 161 24.88 -23.96 32.93
CA PHE A 161 23.84 -24.38 31.98
C PHE A 161 23.78 -25.91 31.87
N SER A 162 24.38 -26.63 32.83
CA SER A 162 24.21 -28.07 32.97
C SER A 162 22.79 -28.40 33.41
N LYS A 163 22.31 -29.59 33.03
CA LYS A 163 21.06 -30.12 33.56
C LYS A 163 21.07 -30.17 35.10
N GLU A 164 22.19 -30.56 35.70
CA GLU A 164 22.37 -30.64 37.15
C GLU A 164 22.13 -29.29 37.84
N PHE A 165 22.65 -28.19 37.27
CA PHE A 165 22.42 -26.85 37.80
C PHE A 165 20.98 -26.36 37.55
N LEU A 166 20.45 -26.56 36.34
CA LEU A 166 19.13 -26.07 35.97
C LEU A 166 18.02 -26.76 36.78
N ASP A 167 18.18 -28.06 37.09
CA ASP A 167 17.23 -28.83 37.91
C ASP A 167 17.14 -28.32 39.37
N LYS A 168 18.10 -27.51 39.85
CA LYS A 168 18.07 -26.90 41.20
C LYS A 168 17.15 -25.67 41.30
N ASN A 169 16.73 -25.11 40.17
CA ASN A 169 15.76 -24.01 40.10
C ASN A 169 16.05 -22.81 41.02
N HIS A 170 17.31 -22.39 41.11
CA HIS A 170 17.70 -21.19 41.86
C HIS A 170 16.91 -19.97 41.42
N THR A 171 16.62 -19.05 42.34
CA THR A 171 16.08 -17.73 42.02
C THR A 171 17.12 -16.87 41.28
N GLU A 172 16.69 -15.77 40.67
CA GLU A 172 17.60 -14.83 39.97
C GLU A 172 18.62 -14.20 40.93
N GLU A 173 18.21 -13.87 42.16
CA GLU A 173 19.09 -13.32 43.19
C GLU A 173 20.15 -14.35 43.63
N GLU A 174 19.74 -15.60 43.88
CA GLU A 174 20.67 -16.70 44.20
C GLU A 174 21.64 -16.95 43.05
N TYR A 175 21.15 -16.92 41.80
CA TYR A 175 21.97 -17.09 40.60
C TYR A 175 23.09 -16.04 40.52
N ILE A 176 22.78 -14.77 40.81
CA ILE A 176 23.77 -13.69 40.82
C ILE A 176 24.83 -13.93 41.90
N HIS A 177 24.42 -14.28 43.12
CA HIS A 177 25.35 -14.63 44.20
C HIS A 177 26.28 -15.78 43.81
N LEU A 178 25.73 -16.82 43.17
CA LEU A 178 26.50 -17.97 42.69
C LEU A 178 27.53 -17.56 41.63
N LEU A 179 27.19 -16.66 40.71
CA LEU A 179 28.14 -16.12 39.73
C LEU A 179 29.29 -15.37 40.42
N TYR A 180 29.01 -14.47 41.37
CA TYR A 180 30.06 -13.74 42.10
C TYR A 180 31.00 -14.67 42.89
N ARG A 181 30.43 -15.65 43.60
CA ARG A 181 31.22 -16.62 44.39
C ARG A 181 32.03 -17.56 43.50
N ALA A 182 31.41 -18.12 42.47
CA ALA A 182 32.07 -19.08 41.59
C ALA A 182 33.14 -18.39 40.75
N ILE A 183 32.80 -17.29 40.10
CA ILE A 183 33.71 -16.61 39.17
C ILE A 183 34.77 -15.85 39.97
N PHE A 184 34.38 -14.88 40.81
CA PHE A 184 35.30 -13.93 41.44
C PHE A 184 35.75 -14.30 42.85
N ASN A 185 35.21 -15.38 43.44
CA ASN A 185 35.51 -15.80 44.81
C ASN A 185 35.22 -14.70 45.85
N ARG A 186 34.14 -13.94 45.65
CA ARG A 186 33.66 -12.89 46.55
C ARG A 186 32.13 -12.81 46.51
N GLU A 187 31.53 -12.07 47.45
CA GLU A 187 30.11 -11.71 47.37
C GLU A 187 29.89 -10.53 46.41
N ALA A 188 28.66 -10.42 45.92
CA ALA A 188 28.17 -9.24 45.21
C ALA A 188 28.19 -8.02 46.14
N ASP A 189 28.64 -6.88 45.63
CA ASP A 189 28.35 -5.59 46.24
C ASP A 189 26.94 -5.11 45.83
N ALA A 190 26.44 -4.07 46.50
CA ALA A 190 25.08 -3.59 46.29
C ALA A 190 24.83 -3.05 44.87
N GLU A 191 25.85 -2.43 44.25
CA GLU A 191 25.76 -1.87 42.90
C GLU A 191 25.72 -2.98 41.85
N GLY A 192 26.60 -3.97 41.98
CA GLY A 192 26.64 -5.15 41.14
C GLY A 192 25.34 -5.96 41.23
N MET A 193 24.83 -6.18 42.45
CA MET A 193 23.56 -6.87 42.63
C MET A 193 22.41 -6.11 41.94
N ASN A 194 22.31 -4.79 42.15
CA ASN A 194 21.27 -3.97 41.52
C ASN A 194 21.37 -3.96 39.99
N THR A 195 22.60 -3.98 39.45
CA THR A 195 22.83 -4.00 38.00
C THR A 195 22.22 -5.27 37.38
N TRP A 196 22.50 -6.43 37.97
CA TRP A 196 22.05 -7.71 37.40
C TRP A 196 20.58 -8.01 37.67
N THR A 197 20.04 -7.60 38.82
CA THR A 197 18.59 -7.69 39.05
C THR A 197 17.81 -6.76 38.13
N THR A 198 18.35 -5.58 37.81
CA THR A 198 17.78 -4.70 36.77
C THR A 198 17.83 -5.37 35.40
N ALA A 199 18.94 -6.03 35.04
CA ALA A 199 19.04 -6.74 33.77
C ALA A 199 17.96 -7.86 33.65
N PHE A 200 17.73 -8.64 34.71
CA PHE A 200 16.64 -9.63 34.72
C PHE A 200 15.27 -8.98 34.60
N SER A 201 15.03 -7.89 35.33
CA SER A 201 13.81 -7.08 35.18
C SER A 201 13.64 -6.58 33.75
N ASP A 202 14.72 -6.22 33.06
CA ASP A 202 14.71 -5.79 31.66
C ASP A 202 14.40 -6.94 30.69
N GLY A 203 14.36 -8.19 31.15
CA GLY A 203 13.85 -9.35 30.40
C GLY A 203 14.93 -10.25 29.77
N VAL A 204 16.21 -9.97 30.01
CA VAL A 204 17.31 -10.78 29.46
C VAL A 204 17.43 -12.14 30.16
N SER A 205 18.12 -13.09 29.52
CA SER A 205 18.29 -14.43 30.06
C SER A 205 19.41 -14.51 31.12
N ARG A 206 19.43 -15.63 31.86
CA ARG A 206 20.59 -16.00 32.70
C ARG A 206 21.89 -16.08 31.91
N ARG A 207 21.80 -16.45 30.62
CA ARG A 207 22.93 -16.54 29.71
C ARG A 207 23.51 -15.17 29.39
N PHE A 208 22.67 -14.16 29.22
CA PHE A 208 23.09 -12.76 29.10
C PHE A 208 23.81 -12.28 30.36
N VAL A 209 23.21 -12.50 31.53
CA VAL A 209 23.82 -12.09 32.81
C VAL A 209 25.18 -12.77 33.00
N CYS A 210 25.26 -14.09 32.82
CA CYS A 210 26.55 -14.81 32.88
C CYS A 210 27.56 -14.24 31.88
N ASN A 211 27.17 -14.04 30.62
CA ASN A 211 28.03 -13.45 29.59
C ASN A 211 28.59 -12.08 30.03
N GLY A 212 27.78 -11.25 30.70
CA GLY A 212 28.21 -9.97 31.24
C GLY A 212 29.34 -10.08 32.29
N PHE A 213 29.31 -11.11 33.14
CA PHE A 213 30.43 -11.40 34.05
C PHE A 213 31.69 -11.78 33.27
N LEU A 214 31.55 -12.64 32.25
CA LEU A 214 32.66 -13.10 31.42
C LEU A 214 33.25 -12.00 30.53
N GLY A 215 32.48 -10.95 30.23
CA GLY A 215 32.94 -9.77 29.51
C GLY A 215 33.69 -8.76 30.39
N SER A 216 33.70 -8.92 31.72
CA SER A 216 34.25 -7.93 32.64
C SER A 216 35.79 -7.90 32.68
N ASP A 217 36.35 -6.73 32.96
CA ASP A 217 37.79 -6.57 33.22
C ASP A 217 38.28 -7.43 34.40
N GLU A 218 37.42 -7.63 35.41
CA GLU A 218 37.71 -8.47 36.56
C GLU A 218 37.91 -9.93 36.14
N TYR A 219 37.03 -10.45 35.29
CA TYR A 219 37.14 -11.80 34.75
C TYR A 219 38.37 -11.97 33.87
N ASN A 220 38.66 -10.99 33.00
CA ASN A 220 39.85 -11.03 32.16
C ASN A 220 41.15 -11.03 32.98
N LYS A 221 41.23 -10.23 34.04
CA LYS A 221 42.37 -10.22 34.96
C LYS A 221 42.50 -11.54 35.73
N MET A 222 41.39 -12.11 36.17
CA MET A 222 41.37 -13.41 36.83
C MET A 222 41.91 -14.50 35.88
N CYS A 223 41.36 -14.60 34.67
CA CYS A 223 41.79 -15.58 33.67
C CYS A 223 43.29 -15.45 33.35
N ALA A 224 43.78 -14.22 33.16
CA ALA A 224 45.21 -13.95 32.95
C ALA A 224 46.06 -14.41 34.14
N SER A 225 45.61 -14.20 35.38
CA SER A 225 46.33 -14.65 36.58
C SER A 225 46.39 -16.17 36.72
N TYR A 226 45.45 -16.89 36.09
CA TYR A 226 45.37 -18.35 36.11
C TYR A 226 46.03 -18.98 34.87
N GLY A 227 46.41 -18.17 33.87
CA GLY A 227 46.94 -18.66 32.60
C GLY A 227 45.89 -19.35 31.71
N ILE A 228 44.60 -19.02 31.89
CA ILE A 228 43.51 -19.56 31.06
C ILE A 228 43.02 -18.50 30.06
N THR A 229 42.55 -18.96 28.90
CA THR A 229 41.92 -18.10 27.89
C THR A 229 40.48 -17.78 28.32
N PRO A 230 40.05 -16.51 28.42
CA PRO A 230 38.69 -16.16 28.87
C PRO A 230 37.57 -16.76 28.02
N GLY A 231 37.72 -16.75 26.68
CA GLY A 231 36.70 -17.24 25.75
C GLY A 231 35.48 -16.33 25.61
N ARG A 232 34.44 -16.83 24.96
CA ARG A 232 33.16 -16.11 24.76
C ARG A 232 32.00 -17.07 24.91
N LEU A 233 30.99 -16.68 25.68
CA LEU A 233 29.71 -17.40 25.76
C LEU A 233 28.77 -16.87 24.68
N PRO A 234 28.40 -17.65 23.64
CA PRO A 234 27.52 -17.16 22.58
C PRO A 234 26.12 -16.88 23.12
N LEU A 235 25.59 -15.69 22.87
CA LEU A 235 24.18 -15.37 23.10
C LEU A 235 23.41 -15.86 21.87
N THR A 236 22.40 -16.70 22.07
CA THR A 236 21.65 -17.35 20.98
C THR A 236 20.19 -16.93 20.94
N GLU A 237 19.65 -16.46 22.07
CA GLU A 237 18.29 -15.95 22.16
C GLU A 237 18.24 -14.52 21.61
N ASN A 238 17.16 -14.17 20.91
CA ASN A 238 16.95 -12.84 20.33
C ASN A 238 16.92 -11.76 21.41
N ARG A 239 16.28 -12.04 22.56
CA ARG A 239 16.18 -11.12 23.70
C ARG A 239 17.53 -10.79 24.35
N ASP A 240 18.60 -11.49 23.99
CA ASP A 240 19.94 -11.27 24.51
C ASP A 240 20.85 -10.53 23.52
N GLN A 241 20.45 -10.39 22.24
CA GLN A 241 21.33 -9.83 21.20
C GLN A 241 21.48 -8.30 21.30
N ASN A 242 20.45 -7.61 21.81
CA ASN A 242 20.45 -6.16 21.95
C ASN A 242 19.61 -5.76 23.18
N LEU A 243 20.28 -5.33 24.24
CA LEU A 243 19.66 -4.96 25.51
C LEU A 243 18.64 -3.83 25.36
N GLU A 244 18.90 -2.84 24.50
CA GLU A 244 17.98 -1.71 24.32
C GLU A 244 16.68 -2.15 23.62
N ILE A 245 16.76 -3.06 22.64
CA ILE A 245 15.57 -3.65 22.03
C ILE A 245 14.77 -4.45 23.07
N THR A 246 15.44 -5.22 23.94
CA THR A 246 14.76 -5.97 25.00
C THR A 246 14.11 -5.05 26.03
N ARG A 247 14.79 -3.97 26.45
CA ARG A 247 14.23 -2.93 27.33
C ARG A 247 12.99 -2.29 26.72
N PHE A 248 13.04 -1.98 25.43
CA PHE A 248 11.90 -1.40 24.72
C PHE A 248 10.69 -2.32 24.79
N VAL A 249 10.82 -3.62 24.48
CA VAL A 249 9.69 -4.57 24.55
C VAL A 249 9.23 -4.79 26.00
N SER A 250 10.15 -4.98 26.94
CA SER A 250 9.84 -5.19 28.36
C SER A 250 9.10 -4.00 28.97
N HIS A 251 9.36 -2.79 28.51
CA HIS A 251 8.63 -1.59 28.90
C HIS A 251 7.14 -1.67 28.57
N PHE A 252 6.78 -2.17 27.38
CA PHE A 252 5.37 -2.38 27.00
C PHE A 252 4.71 -3.50 27.80
N TYR A 253 5.40 -4.62 28.05
CA TYR A 253 4.87 -5.66 28.96
C TYR A 253 4.51 -5.08 30.34
N LYS A 254 5.41 -4.29 30.92
CA LYS A 254 5.20 -3.72 32.26
C LYS A 254 4.10 -2.68 32.27
N LEU A 255 4.10 -1.72 31.35
CA LEU A 255 3.18 -0.57 31.43
C LEU A 255 1.82 -0.84 30.76
N CYS A 256 1.75 -1.66 29.72
CA CYS A 256 0.47 -2.04 29.14
C CYS A 256 -0.15 -3.22 29.92
N LEU A 257 0.62 -4.28 30.17
CA LEU A 257 0.08 -5.55 30.65
C LEU A 257 0.25 -5.76 32.16
N ASP A 258 1.05 -4.94 32.85
CA ASP A 258 1.30 -5.04 34.31
C ASP A 258 1.98 -6.37 34.69
N ARG A 259 2.90 -6.85 33.84
CA ARG A 259 3.70 -8.05 34.09
C ARG A 259 5.06 -7.98 33.38
N ASN A 260 5.96 -8.89 33.74
CA ASN A 260 7.16 -9.13 32.95
C ASN A 260 6.82 -9.98 31.72
N GLY A 261 7.59 -9.78 30.64
CA GLY A 261 7.52 -10.63 29.46
C GLY A 261 8.05 -12.02 29.76
N ASP A 262 7.38 -13.05 29.26
CA ASP A 262 7.90 -14.41 29.22
C ASP A 262 8.99 -14.54 28.13
N ALA A 263 9.81 -15.59 28.23
CA ALA A 263 10.96 -15.76 27.35
C ALA A 263 10.58 -15.94 25.87
N GLU A 264 9.46 -16.61 25.58
CA GLU A 264 8.99 -16.84 24.22
C GLU A 264 8.53 -15.52 23.59
N GLY A 265 7.62 -14.81 24.25
CA GLY A 265 7.13 -13.51 23.77
C GLY A 265 8.23 -12.46 23.63
N LEU A 266 9.18 -12.40 24.57
CA LEU A 266 10.34 -11.51 24.43
C LEU A 266 11.20 -11.89 23.22
N ASN A 267 11.47 -13.17 22.98
CA ASN A 267 12.28 -13.61 21.84
C ASN A 267 11.59 -13.34 20.49
N ASP A 268 10.27 -13.48 20.42
CA ASP A 268 9.49 -13.21 19.21
C ASP A 268 9.51 -11.74 18.84
N TRP A 269 9.19 -10.86 19.80
CA TRP A 269 9.17 -9.41 19.58
C TRP A 269 10.56 -8.86 19.27
N THR A 270 11.56 -9.23 20.09
CA THR A 270 12.94 -8.75 19.88
C THR A 270 13.53 -9.30 18.58
N GLY A 271 13.24 -10.56 18.23
CA GLY A 271 13.64 -11.16 16.96
C GLY A 271 13.06 -10.42 15.76
N GLY A 272 11.75 -10.11 15.79
CA GLY A 272 11.13 -9.35 14.72
C GLY A 272 11.66 -7.91 14.60
N LEU A 273 12.05 -7.27 15.69
CA LEU A 273 12.72 -5.96 15.66
C LEU A 273 14.14 -6.05 15.08
N LEU A 274 14.93 -7.06 15.48
CA LEU A 274 16.29 -7.30 14.98
C LEU A 274 16.29 -7.60 13.47
N GLU A 275 15.31 -8.36 13.01
CA GLU A 275 15.10 -8.72 11.60
C GLU A 275 14.38 -7.62 10.80
N GLN A 276 14.01 -6.50 11.44
CA GLN A 276 13.25 -5.39 10.84
C GLN A 276 11.89 -5.80 10.26
N ARG A 277 11.32 -6.92 10.72
CA ARG A 277 9.93 -7.30 10.46
C ARG A 277 8.95 -6.45 11.26
N PHE A 278 9.38 -5.97 12.42
CA PHE A 278 8.62 -5.09 13.29
C PHE A 278 9.32 -3.73 13.46
N ASN A 279 8.53 -2.73 13.84
CA ASN A 279 8.98 -1.39 14.17
C ASN A 279 8.25 -0.91 15.44
N GLY A 280 8.53 0.32 15.90
CA GLY A 280 7.93 0.88 17.12
C GLY A 280 6.39 0.85 17.12
N VAL A 281 5.76 1.17 15.98
CA VAL A 281 4.30 1.06 15.81
C VAL A 281 3.84 -0.38 15.93
N SER A 282 4.53 -1.34 15.31
CA SER A 282 4.17 -2.77 15.43
C SER A 282 4.13 -3.23 16.87
N ILE A 283 5.09 -2.80 17.69
CA ILE A 283 5.11 -3.10 19.13
C ILE A 283 3.92 -2.40 19.82
N ALA A 284 3.78 -1.08 19.65
CA ALA A 284 2.72 -0.33 20.32
C ALA A 284 1.33 -0.87 20.00
N GLU A 285 1.01 -1.11 18.73
CA GLU A 285 -0.26 -1.69 18.30
C GLU A 285 -0.45 -3.12 18.80
N GLY A 286 0.60 -3.94 18.72
CA GLY A 286 0.58 -5.33 19.18
C GLY A 286 0.25 -5.47 20.66
N PHE A 287 0.73 -4.56 21.52
CA PHE A 287 0.39 -4.56 22.94
C PHE A 287 -0.95 -3.89 23.22
N ILE A 288 -1.19 -2.69 22.69
CA ILE A 288 -2.39 -1.87 23.01
C ILE A 288 -3.67 -2.47 22.46
N PHE A 289 -3.62 -3.19 21.34
CA PHE A 289 -4.79 -3.86 20.75
C PHE A 289 -4.79 -5.37 20.94
N SER A 290 -3.91 -5.90 21.79
CA SER A 290 -3.97 -7.30 22.21
C SER A 290 -5.24 -7.60 22.99
N ASP A 291 -5.72 -8.84 22.90
CA ASP A 291 -6.84 -9.33 23.73
C ASP A 291 -6.54 -9.13 25.22
N GLU A 292 -5.30 -9.36 25.66
CA GLU A 292 -4.88 -9.19 27.05
C GLU A 292 -5.08 -7.74 27.54
N PHE A 293 -4.69 -6.75 26.72
CA PHE A 293 -4.89 -5.35 27.06
C PHE A 293 -6.35 -4.93 26.99
N GLN A 294 -7.09 -5.36 25.95
CA GLN A 294 -8.50 -5.02 25.80
C GLN A 294 -9.35 -5.60 26.95
N ASN A 295 -9.00 -6.79 27.45
CA ASN A 295 -9.66 -7.44 28.59
C ASN A 295 -9.50 -6.68 29.91
N LYS A 296 -8.58 -5.70 30.00
CA LYS A 296 -8.49 -4.79 31.15
C LYS A 296 -9.69 -3.84 31.26
N ASN A 297 -10.51 -3.70 30.21
CA ASN A 297 -11.74 -2.89 30.19
C ASN A 297 -11.55 -1.46 30.74
N LEU A 298 -10.46 -0.82 30.33
CA LEU A 298 -10.07 0.49 30.81
C LEU A 298 -11.07 1.58 30.42
N SER A 299 -11.24 2.55 31.32
CA SER A 299 -11.89 3.82 30.99
C SER A 299 -11.09 4.57 29.91
N ASN A 300 -11.71 5.54 29.24
CA ASN A 300 -10.99 6.38 28.28
C ASN A 300 -9.90 7.21 28.99
N GLU A 301 -10.14 7.66 30.22
CA GLU A 301 -9.13 8.35 31.02
C GLU A 301 -7.91 7.49 31.33
N ASP A 302 -8.13 6.22 31.71
CA ASP A 302 -7.05 5.29 32.05
C ASP A 302 -6.30 4.82 30.79
N PHE A 303 -7.02 4.59 29.70
CA PHE A 303 -6.41 4.29 28.41
C PHE A 303 -5.43 5.38 27.98
N ILE A 304 -5.85 6.65 28.02
CA ILE A 304 -4.98 7.78 27.67
C ILE A 304 -3.78 7.86 28.63
N GLU A 305 -4.00 7.61 29.93
CA GLU A 305 -2.90 7.60 30.91
C GLU A 305 -1.83 6.56 30.56
N ILE A 306 -2.23 5.35 30.19
CA ILE A 306 -1.30 4.30 29.76
C ILE A 306 -0.53 4.72 28.51
N LEU A 307 -1.18 5.40 27.54
CA LEU A 307 -0.47 5.90 26.36
C LEU A 307 0.61 6.92 26.73
N TYR A 308 0.31 7.86 27.64
CA TYR A 308 1.30 8.83 28.12
C TYR A 308 2.48 8.13 28.80
N GLN A 309 2.22 7.18 29.69
CA GLN A 309 3.27 6.49 30.43
C GLN A 309 4.10 5.57 29.53
N THR A 310 3.44 4.83 28.64
CA THR A 310 4.11 3.82 27.81
C THR A 310 4.79 4.43 26.60
N ILE A 311 4.13 5.36 25.90
CA ILE A 311 4.63 5.87 24.62
C ILE A 311 5.53 7.09 24.84
N LEU A 312 5.23 7.94 25.84
CA LEU A 312 5.97 9.18 26.09
C LEU A 312 6.85 9.12 27.34
N GLY A 313 6.76 8.05 28.14
CA GLY A 313 7.59 7.86 29.33
C GLY A 313 7.28 8.82 30.48
N ARG A 314 6.09 9.44 30.51
CA ARG A 314 5.71 10.45 31.51
C ARG A 314 4.21 10.43 31.84
N PRO A 315 3.78 10.94 33.01
CA PRO A 315 2.36 11.13 33.30
C PRO A 315 1.72 12.18 32.37
N SER A 316 0.40 12.07 32.20
CA SER A 316 -0.37 13.03 31.41
C SER A 316 -0.47 14.40 32.08
N ASP A 317 -0.46 15.47 31.26
CA ASP A 317 -0.89 16.80 31.68
C ASP A 317 -2.40 16.98 31.48
N VAL A 318 -3.02 17.88 32.26
CA VAL A 318 -4.48 18.05 32.30
C VAL A 318 -5.03 18.51 30.94
N GLU A 319 -4.36 19.46 30.31
CA GLU A 319 -4.77 20.03 29.02
C GLU A 319 -4.69 18.98 27.90
N GLY A 320 -3.57 18.27 27.79
CA GLY A 320 -3.35 17.21 26.82
C GLY A 320 -4.31 16.04 26.99
N LYS A 321 -4.51 15.57 28.24
CA LYS A 321 -5.49 14.51 28.54
C LYS A 321 -6.91 14.91 28.13
N ASN A 322 -7.32 16.14 28.47
CA ASN A 322 -8.64 16.65 28.08
C ASN A 322 -8.80 16.81 26.57
N ALA A 323 -7.73 17.17 25.84
CA ALA A 323 -7.76 17.25 24.39
C ALA A 323 -8.00 15.87 23.75
N TRP A 324 -7.34 14.82 24.24
CA TRP A 324 -7.54 13.45 23.75
C TRP A 324 -8.91 12.88 24.14
N LEU A 325 -9.38 13.14 25.38
CA LEU A 325 -10.73 12.77 25.80
C LEU A 325 -11.79 13.43 24.92
N LYS A 326 -11.58 14.70 24.55
CA LYS A 326 -12.47 15.39 23.62
C LYS A 326 -12.50 14.68 22.26
N CYS A 327 -11.36 14.28 21.70
CA CYS A 327 -11.32 13.52 20.44
C CYS A 327 -12.13 12.20 20.53
N MET A 328 -11.97 11.46 21.63
CA MET A 328 -12.74 10.22 21.86
C MET A 328 -14.24 10.49 21.99
N ASN A 329 -14.63 11.54 22.72
CA ASN A 329 -16.02 11.95 22.87
C ASN A 329 -16.63 12.49 21.57
N GLU A 330 -15.80 13.01 20.66
CA GLU A 330 -16.17 13.41 19.30
C GLU A 330 -16.32 12.19 18.36
N GLY A 331 -16.00 10.97 18.81
CA GLY A 331 -16.26 9.72 18.09
C GLY A 331 -15.03 9.09 17.41
N LEU A 332 -13.84 9.69 17.57
CA LEU A 332 -12.60 9.14 17.01
C LEU A 332 -12.17 7.86 17.72
N SER A 333 -11.54 6.95 16.96
CA SER A 333 -11.16 5.63 17.46
C SER A 333 -9.95 5.67 18.40
N LYS A 334 -9.76 4.60 19.18
CA LYS A 334 -8.51 4.40 19.95
C LYS A 334 -7.28 4.31 19.04
N HIS A 335 -7.42 3.84 17.79
CA HIS A 335 -6.33 3.83 16.80
C HIS A 335 -5.94 5.26 16.38
N TYR A 336 -6.91 6.15 16.18
CA TYR A 336 -6.62 7.57 15.94
C TYR A 336 -5.86 8.19 17.11
N ILE A 337 -6.30 7.92 18.34
CA ILE A 337 -5.63 8.44 19.54
C ILE A 337 -4.20 7.90 19.61
N LEU A 338 -3.99 6.59 19.47
CA LEU A 338 -2.65 6.00 19.42
C LEU A 338 -1.79 6.66 18.34
N GLY A 339 -2.33 6.83 17.13
CA GLY A 339 -1.67 7.51 16.02
C GLY A 339 -1.14 8.89 16.40
N GLY A 340 -1.91 9.66 17.17
CA GLY A 340 -1.46 10.95 17.69
C GLY A 340 -0.21 10.87 18.58
N PHE A 341 -0.13 9.86 19.46
CA PHE A 341 1.03 9.64 20.33
C PHE A 341 2.24 9.13 19.53
N ILE A 342 2.03 8.18 18.62
CA ILE A 342 3.10 7.65 17.77
C ILE A 342 3.73 8.75 16.93
N HIS A 343 2.95 9.65 16.35
CA HIS A 343 3.49 10.71 15.49
C HIS A 343 4.20 11.84 16.27
N SER A 344 4.25 11.77 17.59
CA SER A 344 4.97 12.74 18.41
C SER A 344 6.50 12.61 18.27
N ASP A 345 7.20 13.74 18.46
CA ASP A 345 8.66 13.75 18.54
C ASP A 345 9.17 12.94 19.74
N GLU A 346 8.40 12.90 20.83
CA GLU A 346 8.74 12.14 22.04
C GLU A 346 8.81 10.64 21.75
N PHE A 347 7.83 10.07 21.03
CA PHE A 347 7.88 8.65 20.66
C PHE A 347 8.97 8.35 19.63
N ASN A 348 9.20 9.27 18.69
CA ASN A 348 10.28 9.15 17.74
C ASN A 348 11.64 9.08 18.45
N GLU A 349 11.87 9.95 19.43
CA GLU A 349 13.07 9.92 20.26
C GLU A 349 13.16 8.62 21.08
N PHE A 350 12.06 8.18 21.69
CA PHE A 350 12.02 6.92 22.43
C PHE A 350 12.39 5.71 21.55
N CYS A 351 11.94 5.66 20.31
CA CYS A 351 12.36 4.63 19.36
C CYS A 351 13.85 4.74 19.01
N ASN A 352 14.34 5.96 18.75
CA ASN A 352 15.74 6.22 18.37
C ASN A 352 16.71 5.82 19.48
N THR A 353 16.41 6.11 20.76
CA THR A 353 17.29 5.74 21.87
C THR A 353 17.45 4.23 22.01
N HIS A 354 16.51 3.44 21.49
CA HIS A 354 16.55 1.98 21.48
C HIS A 354 16.97 1.38 20.12
N GLY A 355 17.36 2.23 19.15
CA GLY A 355 17.79 1.79 17.82
C GLY A 355 16.68 1.19 16.96
N ILE A 356 15.42 1.56 17.22
CA ILE A 356 14.23 1.03 16.54
C ILE A 356 13.68 2.11 15.59
N SER A 357 13.27 1.70 14.39
CA SER A 357 12.52 2.61 13.51
C SER A 357 11.11 2.82 14.06
N ARG A 358 10.62 4.07 14.07
CA ARG A 358 9.30 4.39 14.63
C ARG A 358 8.14 3.67 13.89
N GLY A 359 8.17 3.67 12.56
CA GLY A 359 7.02 3.28 11.74
C GLY A 359 5.97 4.39 11.58
N ASN A 360 4.85 4.06 10.92
CA ASN A 360 3.71 4.95 10.68
C ASN A 360 2.39 4.22 10.97
N VAL A 361 1.43 4.92 11.57
CA VAL A 361 0.08 4.39 11.81
C VAL A 361 -0.77 4.59 10.56
N VAL A 362 -1.52 3.55 10.18
CA VAL A 362 -2.47 3.60 9.07
C VAL A 362 -3.88 3.65 9.62
N LEU A 363 -4.59 4.74 9.35
CA LEU A 363 -5.99 4.93 9.75
C LEU A 363 -6.91 4.40 8.65
N THR A 364 -7.61 3.30 8.92
CA THR A 364 -8.48 2.62 7.95
C THR A 364 -9.95 3.00 8.08
N GLU A 365 -10.39 3.37 9.29
CA GLU A 365 -11.77 3.77 9.54
C GLU A 365 -12.05 5.18 8.99
N SER A 366 -13.15 5.35 8.24
CA SER A 366 -13.51 6.65 7.64
C SER A 366 -13.67 7.75 8.67
N ARG A 367 -14.14 7.41 9.89
CA ARG A 367 -14.28 8.37 10.99
C ARG A 367 -12.96 8.95 11.48
N ASP A 368 -11.83 8.31 11.20
CA ASP A 368 -10.52 8.75 11.65
C ASP A 368 -9.81 9.62 10.61
N GLN A 369 -10.32 9.68 9.37
CA GLN A 369 -9.69 10.38 8.26
C GLN A 369 -9.90 11.90 8.30
N ASN A 370 -10.97 12.37 8.95
CA ASN A 370 -11.25 13.79 9.12
C ASN A 370 -11.93 14.07 10.45
N ARG A 371 -11.14 14.52 11.44
CA ARG A 371 -11.63 14.83 12.78
C ARG A 371 -12.75 15.86 12.79
N GLU A 372 -12.65 16.94 12.01
CA GLU A 372 -13.65 18.01 12.05
C GLU A 372 -15.00 17.51 11.53
N LEU A 373 -14.98 16.65 10.51
CA LEU A 373 -16.16 15.99 9.97
C LEU A 373 -16.78 15.01 10.98
N THR A 374 -15.97 14.18 11.62
CA THR A 374 -16.43 13.24 12.65
C THR A 374 -17.05 13.97 13.83
N ALA A 375 -16.40 15.02 14.33
CA ALA A 375 -16.95 15.87 15.38
C ALA A 375 -18.26 16.56 14.94
N TYR A 376 -18.36 16.97 13.67
CA TYR A 376 -19.58 17.55 13.12
C TYR A 376 -20.74 16.56 13.08
N ILE A 377 -20.51 15.33 12.61
CA ILE A 377 -21.54 14.28 12.58
C ILE A 377 -21.94 13.89 14.01
N THR A 378 -20.98 13.74 14.93
CA THR A 378 -21.30 13.51 16.35
C THR A 378 -22.17 14.62 16.92
N HIS A 379 -21.89 15.88 16.55
CA HIS A 379 -22.71 17.01 16.98
C HIS A 379 -24.13 16.98 16.38
N LEU A 380 -24.27 16.62 15.10
CA LEU A 380 -25.58 16.37 14.45
C LEU A 380 -26.39 15.33 15.24
N TYR A 381 -25.79 14.18 15.56
CA TYR A 381 -26.44 13.15 16.38
C TYR A 381 -26.86 13.65 17.76
N SER A 382 -25.97 14.36 18.45
CA SER A 382 -26.24 14.86 19.80
C SER A 382 -27.40 15.86 19.83
N THR A 383 -27.48 16.76 18.85
CA THR A 383 -28.54 17.78 18.77
C THR A 383 -29.84 17.21 18.22
N CYS A 384 -29.76 16.51 17.09
CA CYS A 384 -30.95 16.03 16.39
C CYS A 384 -31.57 14.82 17.10
N PHE A 385 -30.77 13.89 17.64
CA PHE A 385 -31.26 12.62 18.20
C PHE A 385 -31.04 12.48 19.71
N GLY A 386 -30.29 13.38 20.35
CA GLY A 386 -30.08 13.33 21.81
C GLY A 386 -29.21 12.16 22.28
N ARG A 387 -28.42 11.57 21.39
CA ARG A 387 -27.52 10.44 21.67
C ARG A 387 -26.20 10.57 20.94
N THR A 388 -25.21 9.80 21.35
CA THR A 388 -23.98 9.60 20.59
C THR A 388 -24.23 8.62 19.43
N PRO A 389 -23.57 8.82 18.27
CA PRO A 389 -23.60 7.84 17.20
C PRO A 389 -22.81 6.58 17.59
N THR A 390 -23.19 5.46 17.00
CA THR A 390 -22.35 4.25 17.01
C THR A 390 -21.15 4.41 16.07
N ASN A 391 -20.13 3.56 16.22
CA ASN A 391 -18.95 3.58 15.33
C ASN A 391 -19.34 3.35 13.86
N ASP A 392 -20.27 2.42 13.60
CA ASP A 392 -20.74 2.10 12.25
C ASP A 392 -21.48 3.27 11.61
N GLU A 393 -22.32 3.98 12.38
CA GLU A 393 -22.98 5.19 11.92
C GLU A 393 -21.98 6.30 11.58
N LEU A 394 -20.95 6.49 12.41
CA LEU A 394 -19.90 7.47 12.11
C LEU A 394 -19.12 7.10 10.85
N ASN A 395 -18.70 5.85 10.72
CA ASN A 395 -17.97 5.37 9.54
C ASN A 395 -18.81 5.47 8.27
N ALA A 396 -20.11 5.15 8.34
CA ALA A 396 -21.02 5.31 7.21
C ALA A 396 -21.13 6.78 6.76
N TRP A 397 -21.47 7.69 7.67
CA TRP A 397 -21.64 9.11 7.32
C TRP A 397 -20.33 9.77 6.87
N THR A 398 -19.24 9.54 7.59
CA THR A 398 -17.93 10.10 7.23
C THR A 398 -17.46 9.54 5.90
N GLY A 399 -17.62 8.23 5.68
CA GLY A 399 -17.30 7.58 4.41
C GLY A 399 -18.12 8.13 3.25
N ASP A 400 -19.43 8.33 3.42
CA ASP A 400 -20.28 8.88 2.37
C ASP A 400 -19.93 10.32 2.01
N VAL A 401 -19.57 11.15 2.99
CA VAL A 401 -19.15 12.54 2.74
C VAL A 401 -17.76 12.60 2.10
N LEU A 402 -16.80 11.84 2.62
CA LEU A 402 -15.42 11.80 2.10
C LEU A 402 -15.35 11.24 0.67
N ASN A 403 -16.22 10.28 0.34
CA ASN A 403 -16.34 9.73 -1.02
C ASN A 403 -17.35 10.49 -1.89
N HIS A 404 -17.76 11.69 -1.48
CA HIS A 404 -18.61 12.60 -2.26
C HIS A 404 -20.00 12.04 -2.63
N ARG A 405 -20.46 10.99 -1.93
CA ARG A 405 -21.80 10.40 -2.10
C ARG A 405 -22.89 11.24 -1.46
N VAL A 406 -22.54 11.99 -0.41
CA VAL A 406 -23.44 12.89 0.32
C VAL A 406 -22.88 14.31 0.32
N VAL A 407 -23.69 15.26 -0.13
CA VAL A 407 -23.35 16.69 -0.09
C VAL A 407 -23.97 17.39 1.12
N ALA A 408 -23.55 18.62 1.38
CA ALA A 408 -23.94 19.39 2.56
C ALA A 408 -25.46 19.49 2.77
N LYS A 409 -26.23 19.72 1.69
CA LYS A 409 -27.69 19.76 1.76
C LYS A 409 -28.29 18.40 2.15
N GLU A 410 -27.83 17.33 1.50
CA GLU A 410 -28.32 15.97 1.74
C GLU A 410 -28.02 15.51 3.16
N LEU A 411 -26.80 15.80 3.66
CA LEU A 411 -26.41 15.54 5.04
C LEU A 411 -27.32 16.27 6.01
N ALA A 412 -27.50 17.60 5.86
CA ALA A 412 -28.34 18.37 6.78
C ALA A 412 -29.81 17.90 6.74
N SER A 413 -30.36 17.68 5.55
CA SER A 413 -31.73 17.16 5.39
C SER A 413 -31.89 15.79 6.04
N ALA A 414 -30.94 14.86 5.88
CA ALA A 414 -31.04 13.52 6.45
C ALA A 414 -31.23 13.50 7.97
N PHE A 415 -30.74 14.51 8.69
CA PHE A 415 -30.97 14.65 10.13
C PHE A 415 -32.26 15.42 10.45
N PHE A 416 -32.44 16.61 9.88
CA PHE A 416 -33.52 17.53 10.24
C PHE A 416 -34.90 17.14 9.68
N THR A 417 -34.97 16.28 8.67
CA THR A 417 -36.23 15.74 8.14
C THR A 417 -36.48 14.28 8.50
N SER A 418 -35.56 13.66 9.26
CA SER A 418 -35.70 12.28 9.73
C SER A 418 -36.94 12.09 10.60
N SER A 419 -37.52 10.89 10.56
CA SER A 419 -38.61 10.52 11.45
C SER A 419 -38.23 10.67 12.93
N THR A 420 -36.98 10.38 13.29
CA THR A 420 -36.45 10.53 14.66
C THR A 420 -36.45 11.98 15.11
N TYR A 421 -35.98 12.92 14.29
CA TYR A 421 -36.00 14.34 14.64
C TYR A 421 -37.44 14.86 14.75
N LEU A 422 -38.31 14.49 13.81
CA LEU A 422 -39.71 14.90 13.79
C LEU A 422 -40.48 14.41 15.03
N GLN A 423 -40.13 13.23 15.57
CA GLN A 423 -40.74 12.71 16.81
C GLN A 423 -40.43 13.54 18.07
N LYS A 424 -39.38 14.38 18.06
CA LYS A 424 -39.11 15.32 19.17
C LYS A 424 -40.17 16.41 19.29
N ASN A 425 -40.99 16.62 18.26
CA ASN A 425 -42.04 17.63 18.22
C ASN A 425 -41.54 19.02 18.68
N THR A 426 -40.35 19.41 18.20
CA THR A 426 -39.72 20.69 18.55
C THR A 426 -40.60 21.85 18.10
N ASP A 427 -40.67 22.94 18.88
CA ASP A 427 -41.25 24.19 18.40
C ASP A 427 -40.32 24.89 17.40
N ASP A 428 -40.83 25.91 16.71
CA ASP A 428 -40.09 26.60 15.64
C ASP A 428 -38.84 27.31 16.15
N GLN A 429 -38.90 27.85 17.37
CA GLN A 429 -37.75 28.50 18.00
C GLN A 429 -36.63 27.48 18.27
N THR A 430 -36.98 26.31 18.82
CA THR A 430 -36.04 25.21 19.06
C THR A 430 -35.47 24.69 17.75
N TYR A 431 -36.29 24.55 16.70
CA TYR A 431 -35.83 24.17 15.37
C TYR A 431 -34.78 25.13 14.80
N ILE A 432 -35.02 26.46 14.87
CA ILE A 432 -34.06 27.46 14.40
C ILE A 432 -32.78 27.42 15.24
N ASN A 433 -32.88 27.27 16.56
CA ASN A 433 -31.73 27.14 17.45
C ASN A 433 -30.90 25.88 17.11
N ASP A 434 -31.53 24.74 16.84
CA ASP A 434 -30.84 23.51 16.45
C ASP A 434 -30.08 23.69 15.12
N LEU A 435 -30.72 24.32 14.12
CA LEU A 435 -30.09 24.61 12.83
C LEU A 435 -28.85 25.50 12.99
N TYR A 436 -28.97 26.59 13.74
CA TYR A 436 -27.86 27.52 13.97
C TYR A 436 -26.71 26.87 14.73
N ASN A 437 -27.02 26.13 15.81
CA ASN A 437 -25.98 25.46 16.61
C ASN A 437 -25.21 24.43 15.80
N VAL A 438 -25.92 23.64 14.97
CA VAL A 438 -25.29 22.54 14.25
C VAL A 438 -24.62 23.00 12.97
N LEU A 439 -25.32 23.76 12.13
CA LEU A 439 -24.86 24.17 10.81
C LEU A 439 -23.92 25.38 10.88
N LEU A 440 -24.22 26.35 11.74
CA LEU A 440 -23.45 27.62 11.82
C LEU A 440 -22.52 27.70 13.05
N LYS A 441 -22.54 26.68 13.92
CA LYS A 441 -21.68 26.58 15.13
C LYS A 441 -21.85 27.74 16.11
N ARG A 442 -23.03 28.35 16.15
CA ARG A 442 -23.38 29.45 17.07
C ARG A 442 -24.88 29.48 17.36
N ASN A 443 -25.30 30.23 18.37
CA ASN A 443 -26.71 30.56 18.57
C ASN A 443 -27.16 31.67 17.59
N PRO A 444 -28.45 31.71 17.20
CA PRO A 444 -28.99 32.82 16.42
C PRO A 444 -29.00 34.11 17.23
N GLY A 445 -28.77 35.24 16.56
CA GLY A 445 -29.04 36.56 17.16
C GLY A 445 -30.54 36.77 17.37
N ALA A 446 -30.93 37.69 18.25
CA ALA A 446 -32.34 37.97 18.53
C ALA A 446 -33.11 38.43 17.26
N GLU A 447 -32.44 39.19 16.39
CA GLU A 447 -32.99 39.65 15.12
C GLU A 447 -33.12 38.50 14.11
N ASP A 448 -32.05 37.71 13.90
CA ASP A 448 -32.08 36.49 13.08
C ASP A 448 -33.24 35.57 13.47
N LEU A 449 -33.37 35.29 14.77
CA LEU A 449 -34.43 34.43 15.30
C LEU A 449 -35.82 34.99 14.99
N THR A 450 -36.03 36.29 15.20
CA THR A 450 -37.31 36.97 14.92
C THR A 450 -37.65 36.91 13.42
N ASN A 451 -36.66 37.11 12.56
CA ASN A 451 -36.82 37.05 11.11
C ASN A 451 -37.20 35.64 10.65
N TRP A 452 -36.53 34.60 11.15
CA TRP A 452 -36.85 33.22 10.80
C TRP A 452 -38.23 32.78 11.30
N LEU A 453 -38.60 33.17 12.53
CA LEU A 453 -39.95 32.90 13.05
C LEU A 453 -41.03 33.57 12.21
N THR A 454 -40.75 34.75 11.64
CA THR A 454 -41.66 35.43 10.71
C THR A 454 -41.75 34.69 9.38
N ILE A 455 -40.62 34.23 8.81
CA ILE A 455 -40.58 33.45 7.57
C ILE A 455 -41.38 32.15 7.70
N LEU A 456 -41.31 31.47 8.85
CA LEU A 456 -42.05 30.23 9.12
C LEU A 456 -43.57 30.42 9.18
N GLN A 457 -44.09 31.64 9.30
CA GLN A 457 -45.53 31.89 9.23
C GLN A 457 -46.11 31.66 7.83
N THR A 458 -45.28 31.75 6.78
CA THR A 458 -45.69 31.62 5.38
C THR A 458 -44.90 30.57 4.59
N ASN A 459 -43.90 29.93 5.21
CA ASN A 459 -43.03 28.94 4.59
C ASN A 459 -42.82 27.72 5.48
N THR A 460 -42.25 26.65 4.90
CA THR A 460 -41.99 25.41 5.62
C THR A 460 -40.65 25.46 6.38
N ARG A 461 -40.48 24.54 7.32
CA ARG A 461 -39.18 24.29 7.97
C ARG A 461 -38.11 23.85 6.98
N ASP A 462 -38.48 23.10 5.96
CA ASP A 462 -37.59 22.66 4.87
C ASP A 462 -37.08 23.86 4.05
N TYR A 463 -37.94 24.84 3.77
CA TYR A 463 -37.53 26.09 3.14
C TYR A 463 -36.46 26.82 3.98
N VAL A 464 -36.67 26.95 5.30
CA VAL A 464 -35.70 27.60 6.19
C VAL A 464 -34.37 26.83 6.24
N LEU A 465 -34.41 25.50 6.29
CA LEU A 465 -33.21 24.66 6.21
C LEU A 465 -32.45 24.93 4.90
N GLU A 466 -33.15 24.97 3.77
CA GLU A 466 -32.54 25.24 2.47
C GLU A 466 -31.88 26.63 2.42
N GLN A 467 -32.51 27.66 2.98
CA GLN A 467 -31.91 28.99 3.03
C GLN A 467 -30.63 29.03 3.89
N ILE A 468 -30.62 28.34 5.04
CA ILE A 468 -29.44 28.28 5.92
C ILE A 468 -28.31 27.46 5.26
N VAL A 469 -28.63 26.32 4.64
CA VAL A 469 -27.67 25.50 3.90
C VAL A 469 -27.08 26.23 2.70
N MET A 470 -27.83 27.15 2.08
CA MET A 470 -27.32 27.96 0.97
C MET A 470 -26.59 29.23 1.42
N SER A 471 -26.55 29.51 2.73
CA SER A 471 -25.92 30.71 3.29
C SER A 471 -24.39 30.72 3.08
N PRO A 472 -23.76 31.90 2.90
CA PRO A 472 -22.31 32.01 2.81
C PRO A 472 -21.58 31.42 4.03
N GLU A 473 -22.16 31.56 5.22
CA GLU A 473 -21.57 31.07 6.47
C GLU A 473 -21.48 29.54 6.50
N TYR A 474 -22.55 28.84 6.13
CA TYR A 474 -22.51 27.37 6.04
C TYR A 474 -21.56 26.89 4.93
N LYS A 475 -21.51 27.60 3.80
CA LYS A 475 -20.58 27.28 2.71
C LYS A 475 -19.13 27.32 3.15
N ILE A 476 -18.73 28.35 3.91
CA ILE A 476 -17.38 28.48 4.48
C ILE A 476 -17.11 27.33 5.45
N PHE A 477 -18.08 26.98 6.30
CA PHE A 477 -17.95 25.85 7.21
C PHE A 477 -17.75 24.52 6.46
N CYS A 478 -18.58 24.21 5.47
CA CYS A 478 -18.47 23.01 4.65
C CYS A 478 -17.12 22.92 3.95
N GLN A 479 -16.63 24.03 3.39
CA GLN A 479 -15.29 24.08 2.78
C GLN A 479 -14.18 23.76 3.79
N LYS A 480 -14.26 24.30 5.02
CA LYS A 480 -13.29 24.02 6.08
C LYS A 480 -13.28 22.55 6.48
N VAL A 481 -14.46 21.93 6.55
CA VAL A 481 -14.63 20.54 6.99
C VAL A 481 -14.46 19.53 5.85
N GLY A 482 -14.41 19.98 4.58
CA GLY A 482 -14.28 19.11 3.41
C GLY A 482 -15.59 18.48 2.93
N ILE A 483 -16.72 19.14 3.18
CA ILE A 483 -18.05 18.71 2.72
C ILE A 483 -18.36 19.41 1.40
N LEU A 484 -18.64 18.64 0.34
CA LEU A 484 -19.04 19.22 -0.94
C LEU A 484 -20.42 19.89 -0.84
N LEU A 485 -20.59 21.02 -1.52
CA LEU A 485 -21.87 21.75 -1.55
C LEU A 485 -22.85 21.17 -2.59
N VAL A 486 -22.32 20.70 -3.70
CA VAL A 486 -23.02 20.07 -4.81
C VAL A 486 -22.22 18.86 -5.29
N ARG A 487 -22.89 17.89 -5.90
CA ARG A 487 -22.22 16.75 -6.53
C ARG A 487 -21.50 17.25 -7.77
N ASP A 488 -20.21 16.95 -7.89
CA ASP A 488 -19.39 17.37 -9.02
C ASP A 488 -18.27 16.34 -9.25
N GLY A 489 -17.88 16.15 -10.51
CA GLY A 489 -16.88 15.16 -10.90
C GLY A 489 -17.40 13.71 -10.89
N TRP A 490 -16.47 12.75 -10.84
CA TRP A 490 -16.77 11.32 -10.83
C TRP A 490 -17.33 10.86 -9.48
N ILE A 491 -18.51 10.25 -9.49
CA ILE A 491 -19.21 9.77 -8.30
C ILE A 491 -19.73 8.36 -8.54
N GLN A 492 -19.40 7.44 -7.64
CA GLN A 492 -19.94 6.09 -7.65
C GLN A 492 -21.23 6.03 -6.82
N GLU A 493 -22.31 5.58 -7.43
CA GLU A 493 -23.61 5.38 -6.80
C GLU A 493 -24.08 3.94 -7.05
N ASN A 494 -24.12 3.14 -5.98
CA ASN A 494 -24.30 1.67 -6.06
C ASN A 494 -23.22 1.04 -6.96
N ASP A 495 -23.62 0.22 -7.93
CA ASP A 495 -22.73 -0.46 -8.87
C ASP A 495 -22.34 0.39 -10.11
N ASN A 496 -22.81 1.64 -10.20
CA ASN A 496 -22.58 2.50 -11.37
C ASN A 496 -21.77 3.74 -11.02
N THR A 497 -20.93 4.17 -11.95
CA THR A 497 -20.17 5.43 -11.87
C THR A 497 -20.81 6.48 -12.76
N TYR A 498 -20.90 7.72 -12.30
CA TYR A 498 -21.47 8.86 -13.00
C TYR A 498 -20.50 10.02 -13.00
N PHE A 499 -20.61 10.91 -13.98
CA PHE A 499 -19.94 12.21 -13.94
C PHE A 499 -20.97 13.30 -13.68
N TYR A 500 -20.75 14.11 -12.66
CA TYR A 500 -21.58 15.26 -12.33
C TYR A 500 -20.90 16.56 -12.79
N GLU A 501 -21.70 17.47 -13.36
CA GLU A 501 -21.27 18.82 -13.72
C GLU A 501 -22.31 19.80 -13.17
N ASN A 502 -21.91 20.66 -12.24
CA ASN A 502 -22.79 21.62 -11.57
C ASN A 502 -24.00 20.95 -10.86
N GLY A 503 -23.80 19.80 -10.21
CA GLY A 503 -24.86 19.09 -9.50
C GLY A 503 -25.78 18.24 -10.39
N GLN A 504 -25.56 18.20 -11.70
CA GLN A 504 -26.36 17.40 -12.63
C GLN A 504 -25.53 16.29 -13.25
N ARG A 505 -26.13 15.11 -13.44
CA ARG A 505 -25.49 14.00 -14.16
C ARG A 505 -25.28 14.40 -15.62
N LYS A 506 -24.04 14.32 -16.08
CA LYS A 506 -23.69 14.47 -17.48
C LYS A 506 -24.07 13.19 -18.24
N THR A 507 -24.45 13.34 -19.50
CA THR A 507 -24.76 12.22 -20.41
C THR A 507 -24.03 12.43 -21.75
N GLY A 508 -23.82 11.35 -22.49
CA GLY A 508 -23.07 11.33 -23.74
C GLY A 508 -21.56 11.27 -23.53
N TRP A 509 -20.80 11.77 -24.51
CA TRP A 509 -19.34 11.76 -24.47
C TRP A 509 -18.78 12.70 -23.40
N HIS A 510 -17.88 12.18 -22.57
CA HIS A 510 -17.08 12.95 -21.63
C HIS A 510 -15.59 12.74 -21.94
N ILE A 511 -14.81 13.83 -21.93
CA ILE A 511 -13.39 13.81 -22.26
C ILE A 511 -12.63 14.47 -21.11
N GLU A 512 -11.71 13.73 -20.51
CA GLU A 512 -10.86 14.19 -19.42
C GLU A 512 -9.46 13.61 -19.60
N ASN A 513 -8.43 14.46 -19.49
CA ASN A 513 -7.02 14.08 -19.64
C ASN A 513 -6.68 13.31 -20.94
N GLY A 514 -7.40 13.60 -22.03
CA GLY A 514 -7.24 12.93 -23.32
C GLY A 514 -7.89 11.56 -23.42
N GLN A 515 -8.54 11.07 -22.36
CA GLN A 515 -9.32 9.85 -22.35
C GLN A 515 -10.79 10.14 -22.64
N LYS A 516 -11.45 9.22 -23.35
CA LYS A 516 -12.87 9.32 -23.69
C LYS A 516 -13.68 8.33 -22.88
N TYR A 517 -14.78 8.80 -22.34
CA TYR A 517 -15.75 8.05 -21.56
C TYR A 517 -17.13 8.25 -22.20
N TYR A 518 -17.98 7.23 -22.11
CA TYR A 518 -19.36 7.35 -22.54
C TYR A 518 -20.31 7.20 -21.35
N LEU A 519 -21.05 8.26 -21.07
CA LEU A 519 -22.04 8.34 -19.99
C LEU A 519 -23.42 8.05 -20.59
N ASN A 520 -23.86 6.79 -20.59
CA ASN A 520 -24.97 6.33 -21.42
C ASN A 520 -26.29 7.04 -21.07
N PRO A 521 -26.85 7.85 -21.98
CA PRO A 521 -28.11 8.56 -21.73
C PRO A 521 -29.28 7.61 -21.43
N SER A 522 -29.31 6.43 -22.05
CA SER A 522 -30.35 5.40 -21.84
C SER A 522 -30.22 4.72 -20.47
N LYS A 523 -29.05 4.76 -19.85
CA LYS A 523 -28.78 4.30 -18.48
C LYS A 523 -28.63 5.47 -17.50
N ASN A 524 -29.31 6.59 -17.77
CA ASN A 524 -29.35 7.79 -16.93
C ASN A 524 -27.94 8.37 -16.59
N GLY A 525 -27.03 8.31 -17.56
CA GLY A 525 -25.66 8.82 -17.44
C GLY A 525 -24.65 7.88 -16.80
N ALA A 526 -24.99 6.60 -16.61
CA ALA A 526 -24.05 5.61 -16.11
C ALA A 526 -22.87 5.46 -17.09
N MET A 527 -21.65 5.50 -16.57
CA MET A 527 -20.42 5.30 -17.31
C MET A 527 -20.36 3.87 -17.84
N GLU A 528 -20.10 3.71 -19.13
CA GLU A 528 -19.98 2.40 -19.75
C GLU A 528 -18.65 1.73 -19.47
N ILE A 529 -18.72 0.42 -19.27
CA ILE A 529 -17.59 -0.52 -19.23
C ILE A 529 -17.94 -1.69 -20.16
N GLY A 530 -16.92 -2.29 -20.78
CA GLY A 530 -17.13 -3.37 -21.74
C GLY A 530 -17.64 -2.90 -23.11
N TRP A 531 -18.32 -3.79 -23.83
CA TRP A 531 -18.82 -3.53 -25.18
C TRP A 531 -20.17 -2.80 -25.16
N GLU A 532 -20.27 -1.67 -25.86
CA GLU A 532 -21.51 -0.89 -25.99
C GLU A 532 -21.62 -0.30 -27.41
N TYR A 533 -22.85 -0.14 -27.91
CA TYR A 533 -23.08 0.53 -29.19
C TYR A 533 -23.20 2.03 -28.99
N VAL A 534 -22.29 2.78 -29.62
CA VAL A 534 -22.26 4.24 -29.58
C VAL A 534 -22.13 4.77 -31.01
N ASP A 535 -23.05 5.66 -31.41
CA ASP A 535 -23.07 6.30 -32.72
C ASP A 535 -22.97 5.31 -33.91
N GLY A 536 -23.55 4.11 -33.76
CA GLY A 536 -23.57 3.06 -34.78
C GLY A 536 -22.37 2.11 -34.79
N TYR A 537 -21.41 2.28 -33.88
CA TYR A 537 -20.24 1.43 -33.74
C TYR A 537 -20.27 0.65 -32.44
N LYS A 538 -19.74 -0.57 -32.44
CA LYS A 538 -19.59 -1.38 -31.24
C LYS A 538 -18.22 -1.07 -30.62
N LEU A 539 -18.22 -0.23 -29.60
CA LEU A 539 -17.02 0.27 -28.93
C LEU A 539 -16.75 -0.52 -27.65
N TYR A 540 -15.49 -0.59 -27.23
CA TYR A 540 -15.11 -1.23 -25.98
C TYR A 540 -14.51 -0.20 -25.01
N PHE A 541 -15.02 -0.19 -23.78
CA PHE A 541 -14.52 0.60 -22.66
C PHE A 541 -13.84 -0.32 -21.66
N ASN A 542 -12.67 0.05 -21.14
CA ASN A 542 -11.98 -0.76 -20.13
C ASN A 542 -12.70 -0.68 -18.75
N ASN A 543 -12.16 -1.34 -17.72
CA ASN A 543 -12.76 -1.34 -16.38
C ASN A 543 -12.78 0.05 -15.72
N ASP A 544 -11.95 0.98 -16.19
CA ASP A 544 -11.94 2.38 -15.75
C ASP A 544 -12.89 3.26 -16.61
N GLY A 545 -13.63 2.67 -17.55
CA GLY A 545 -14.58 3.35 -18.44
C GLY A 545 -13.95 4.10 -19.61
N GLN A 546 -12.66 3.90 -19.86
CA GLN A 546 -11.94 4.57 -20.95
C GLN A 546 -12.12 3.81 -22.26
N LEU A 547 -12.42 4.52 -23.34
CA LEU A 547 -12.51 3.98 -24.70
C LEU A 547 -11.16 3.39 -25.11
N VAL A 548 -11.14 2.08 -25.39
CA VAL A 548 -9.96 1.38 -25.91
C VAL A 548 -9.89 1.59 -27.42
N GLN A 549 -8.86 2.32 -27.88
CA GLN A 549 -8.68 2.69 -29.30
C GLN A 549 -7.93 1.63 -30.13
N ASP A 550 -7.53 0.53 -29.50
CA ASP A 550 -6.91 -0.64 -30.12
C ASP A 550 -7.41 -1.90 -29.42
N VAL A 551 -8.36 -2.60 -30.03
CA VAL A 551 -9.00 -3.80 -29.48
C VAL A 551 -8.50 -5.08 -30.14
N ASP A 552 -7.46 -5.01 -30.98
CA ASP A 552 -6.91 -6.15 -31.71
C ASP A 552 -6.55 -7.33 -30.78
N TYR A 553 -5.95 -7.01 -29.63
CA TYR A 553 -5.59 -8.00 -28.61
C TYR A 553 -6.81 -8.62 -27.90
N LEU A 554 -7.96 -7.92 -27.89
CA LEU A 554 -9.19 -8.37 -27.24
C LEU A 554 -9.98 -9.32 -28.13
N ILE A 555 -10.10 -8.97 -29.41
CA ILE A 555 -10.92 -9.74 -30.36
C ILE A 555 -10.12 -10.83 -31.07
N GLY A 556 -8.80 -10.70 -31.13
CA GLY A 556 -7.91 -11.60 -31.87
C GLY A 556 -8.09 -11.53 -33.39
N PRO A 557 -7.39 -12.41 -34.13
CA PRO A 557 -7.49 -12.46 -35.59
C PRO A 557 -8.92 -12.70 -36.08
N GLN A 558 -9.34 -11.98 -37.11
CA GLN A 558 -10.68 -12.09 -37.72
C GLN A 558 -10.59 -12.66 -39.13
N ASP A 559 -11.67 -13.31 -39.58
CA ASP A 559 -11.76 -13.90 -40.93
C ASP A 559 -11.73 -12.83 -42.04
N SER A 560 -12.20 -11.62 -41.74
CA SER A 560 -12.27 -10.52 -42.69
C SER A 560 -12.24 -9.17 -41.99
N TYR A 561 -11.64 -8.18 -42.66
CA TYR A 561 -11.61 -6.79 -42.23
C TYR A 561 -12.08 -5.86 -43.34
N PHE A 562 -12.53 -4.68 -42.94
CA PHE A 562 -12.80 -3.52 -43.79
C PHE A 562 -11.85 -2.39 -43.39
N ILE A 563 -11.26 -1.69 -44.35
CA ILE A 563 -10.35 -0.58 -44.07
C ILE A 563 -11.00 0.72 -44.54
N LYS A 564 -11.26 1.65 -43.62
CA LYS A 564 -11.69 3.01 -43.97
C LYS A 564 -10.55 3.99 -43.79
N VAL A 565 -10.22 4.71 -44.86
CA VAL A 565 -9.18 5.74 -44.89
C VAL A 565 -9.84 7.11 -44.88
N TYR A 566 -9.50 7.92 -43.88
CA TYR A 566 -9.93 9.31 -43.77
C TYR A 566 -8.90 10.18 -44.48
N LYS A 567 -9.09 10.41 -45.80
CA LYS A 567 -8.04 10.91 -46.70
C LYS A 567 -7.38 12.19 -46.18
N TRP A 568 -8.17 13.18 -45.79
CA TRP A 568 -7.63 14.45 -45.29
C TRP A 568 -7.40 14.45 -43.77
N GLY A 569 -8.03 13.52 -43.05
CA GLY A 569 -7.67 13.20 -41.66
C GLY A 569 -6.26 12.63 -41.54
N ASN A 570 -5.72 12.02 -42.61
CA ASN A 570 -4.39 11.38 -42.64
C ASN A 570 -4.25 10.28 -41.58
N TYR A 571 -5.28 9.44 -41.50
CA TYR A 571 -5.27 8.21 -40.73
C TYR A 571 -6.32 7.25 -41.30
N LEU A 572 -6.29 6.00 -40.88
CA LEU A 572 -7.28 5.00 -41.23
C LEU A 572 -7.75 4.25 -39.99
N ILE A 573 -8.89 3.60 -40.10
CA ILE A 573 -9.37 2.65 -39.10
C ILE A 573 -9.64 1.32 -39.80
N VAL A 574 -9.18 0.23 -39.20
CA VAL A 574 -9.55 -1.13 -39.59
C VAL A 574 -10.77 -1.55 -38.80
N PHE A 575 -11.76 -2.14 -39.45
CA PHE A 575 -13.01 -2.61 -38.86
C PHE A 575 -13.15 -4.12 -39.00
N ALA A 576 -13.60 -4.77 -37.93
CA ALA A 576 -13.98 -6.17 -37.90
C ALA A 576 -15.49 -6.32 -38.11
N LYS A 577 -15.88 -7.51 -38.56
CA LYS A 577 -17.29 -7.85 -38.77
C LYS A 577 -17.96 -8.17 -37.44
N ASP A 578 -19.14 -7.61 -37.22
CA ASP A 578 -20.00 -7.80 -36.04
C ASP A 578 -21.23 -8.61 -36.43
N GLY A 579 -21.04 -9.90 -36.70
CA GLY A 579 -22.11 -10.78 -37.19
C GLY A 579 -22.81 -10.20 -38.43
N ASP A 580 -24.13 -10.09 -38.37
CA ASP A 580 -24.95 -9.58 -39.48
C ASP A 580 -25.02 -8.04 -39.52
N ASN A 581 -24.50 -7.33 -38.51
CA ASN A 581 -24.48 -5.86 -38.46
C ASN A 581 -23.42 -5.26 -39.39
N GLY A 582 -22.59 -6.08 -40.04
CA GLY A 582 -21.54 -5.63 -40.94
C GLY A 582 -20.26 -5.23 -40.20
N TYR A 583 -19.47 -4.31 -40.77
CA TYR A 583 -18.17 -3.91 -40.24
C TYR A 583 -18.31 -2.74 -39.25
N THR A 584 -18.82 -3.00 -38.04
CA THR A 584 -19.14 -1.97 -37.03
C THR A 584 -18.20 -1.96 -35.84
N ILE A 585 -17.27 -2.92 -35.71
CA ILE A 585 -16.27 -2.95 -34.64
C ILE A 585 -14.99 -2.26 -35.14
N PRO A 586 -14.68 -1.02 -34.73
CA PRO A 586 -13.36 -0.45 -35.00
C PRO A 586 -12.30 -1.22 -34.21
N VAL A 587 -11.30 -1.74 -34.91
CA VAL A 587 -10.25 -2.60 -34.36
C VAL A 587 -9.06 -1.78 -33.90
N LYS A 588 -8.55 -0.94 -34.80
CA LYS A 588 -7.37 -0.10 -34.55
C LYS A 588 -7.34 1.08 -35.50
N ALA A 589 -6.93 2.24 -35.01
CA ALA A 589 -6.61 3.40 -35.82
C ALA A 589 -5.10 3.43 -36.15
N MET A 590 -4.74 3.77 -37.38
CA MET A 590 -3.34 3.84 -37.83
C MET A 590 -3.06 5.19 -38.47
N ILE A 591 -1.97 5.84 -38.07
CA ILE A 591 -1.59 7.11 -38.66
C ILE A 591 -1.09 6.90 -40.09
N THR A 592 -1.49 7.79 -41.00
CA THR A 592 -1.08 7.67 -42.40
C THR A 592 -0.64 9.00 -43.00
N SER A 593 -0.01 8.95 -44.16
CA SER A 593 0.09 10.10 -45.04
C SER A 593 -0.53 9.77 -46.38
N CYS A 594 -1.62 10.47 -46.70
CA CYS A 594 -2.25 10.46 -48.01
C CYS A 594 -1.65 11.58 -48.89
N GLY A 595 -2.10 11.65 -50.13
CA GLY A 595 -1.69 12.64 -51.12
C GLY A 595 -2.88 13.16 -51.90
N GLU A 596 -2.71 14.28 -52.62
CA GLU A 596 -3.78 14.81 -53.47
C GLU A 596 -4.25 13.77 -54.50
N SER A 597 -3.29 13.05 -55.11
CA SER A 597 -3.53 11.99 -56.07
C SER A 597 -3.96 10.65 -55.46
N THR A 598 -4.13 10.56 -54.13
CA THR A 598 -4.64 9.32 -53.50
C THR A 598 -6.06 9.07 -54.01
N PRO A 599 -6.34 7.87 -54.58
CA PRO A 599 -7.64 7.55 -55.15
C PRO A 599 -8.73 7.58 -54.07
N THR A 600 -9.98 7.86 -54.46
CA THR A 600 -11.14 7.92 -53.56
C THR A 600 -12.20 6.92 -53.99
N GLY A 601 -12.98 6.40 -53.06
CA GLY A 601 -14.01 5.37 -53.32
C GLY A 601 -13.63 3.98 -52.83
N ASP A 602 -14.30 2.96 -53.35
CA ASP A 602 -14.21 1.57 -52.90
C ASP A 602 -13.29 0.71 -53.77
N TYR A 603 -12.42 -0.07 -53.11
CA TYR A 603 -11.39 -0.91 -53.71
C TYR A 603 -11.27 -2.26 -53.01
N TRP A 604 -10.64 -3.24 -53.66
CA TRP A 604 -10.41 -4.58 -53.13
C TRP A 604 -8.96 -4.99 -53.35
N THR A 605 -8.24 -5.32 -52.28
CA THR A 605 -6.77 -5.49 -52.29
C THR A 605 -6.32 -6.71 -53.13
N PRO A 606 -5.72 -6.54 -54.33
CA PRO A 606 -5.52 -7.67 -55.22
C PRO A 606 -4.16 -8.35 -55.06
N ASN A 607 -3.15 -7.66 -54.52
CA ASN A 607 -1.78 -8.17 -54.40
C ASN A 607 -1.08 -7.65 -53.14
N LYS A 608 -0.03 -8.38 -52.72
CA LYS A 608 0.85 -8.04 -51.60
C LYS A 608 2.32 -8.27 -51.97
N PHE A 609 3.20 -7.39 -51.51
CA PHE A 609 4.64 -7.45 -51.77
C PHE A 609 5.43 -7.18 -50.49
N ARG A 610 6.36 -8.07 -50.12
CA ARG A 610 7.24 -7.84 -48.95
C ARG A 610 8.12 -6.60 -49.12
N TRP A 611 8.62 -6.39 -50.33
CA TRP A 611 9.37 -5.21 -50.78
C TRP A 611 8.93 -4.84 -52.19
N LEU A 612 8.77 -3.54 -52.46
CA LEU A 612 8.44 -3.04 -53.79
C LEU A 612 9.26 -1.78 -54.12
N THR A 613 9.67 -1.65 -55.39
CA THR A 613 10.37 -0.46 -55.87
C THR A 613 9.37 0.66 -56.12
N MET A 614 9.57 1.80 -55.49
CA MET A 614 8.75 2.99 -55.62
C MET A 614 9.29 3.91 -56.73
N VAL A 615 8.47 4.89 -57.12
CA VAL A 615 8.90 5.97 -58.02
C VAL A 615 10.15 6.65 -57.43
N GLY A 616 11.20 6.79 -58.25
CA GLY A 616 12.49 7.33 -57.81
C GLY A 616 13.50 6.30 -57.30
N GLY A 617 13.16 5.00 -57.32
CA GLY A 617 14.10 3.90 -57.04
C GLY A 617 14.19 3.48 -55.57
N SER A 618 13.51 4.20 -54.66
CA SER A 618 13.38 3.81 -53.25
C SER A 618 12.59 2.51 -53.08
N LYS A 619 12.64 1.93 -51.89
CA LYS A 619 11.99 0.66 -51.55
C LYS A 619 10.99 0.87 -50.44
N ALA A 620 9.79 0.34 -50.57
CA ALA A 620 8.84 0.26 -49.46
C ALA A 620 8.63 -1.20 -49.07
N GLN A 621 8.34 -1.44 -47.80
CA GLN A 621 8.04 -2.76 -47.29
C GLN A 621 6.58 -2.92 -46.91
N TRP A 622 6.18 -4.19 -46.76
CA TRP A 622 4.85 -4.59 -46.31
C TRP A 622 3.75 -3.95 -47.17
N CYS A 623 3.91 -4.04 -48.49
CA CYS A 623 3.06 -3.36 -49.43
C CYS A 623 1.80 -4.17 -49.71
N THR A 624 0.63 -3.56 -49.54
CA THR A 624 -0.67 -4.11 -49.92
C THR A 624 -1.28 -3.21 -50.99
N GLN A 625 -1.47 -3.74 -52.20
CA GLN A 625 -1.99 -2.97 -53.32
C GLN A 625 -3.47 -2.61 -53.08
N ILE A 626 -3.85 -1.37 -53.39
CA ILE A 626 -5.24 -0.88 -53.33
C ILE A 626 -5.84 -0.96 -54.72
N THR A 627 -5.24 -0.24 -55.68
CA THR A 627 -5.64 -0.23 -57.10
C THR A 627 -4.50 0.34 -57.94
N GLY A 628 -4.34 -0.11 -59.19
CA GLY A 628 -3.33 0.42 -60.10
C GLY A 628 -1.93 0.46 -59.46
N SER A 629 -1.30 1.64 -59.40
CA SER A 629 0.00 1.85 -58.75
C SER A 629 -0.09 2.36 -57.30
N TYR A 630 -1.28 2.37 -56.70
CA TYR A 630 -1.52 2.89 -55.34
C TYR A 630 -1.58 1.75 -54.32
N LEU A 631 -0.83 1.89 -53.22
CA LEU A 631 -0.66 0.87 -52.20
C LEU A 631 -0.77 1.46 -50.79
N PHE A 632 -1.16 0.63 -49.83
CA PHE A 632 -0.70 0.77 -48.45
C PHE A 632 0.73 0.26 -48.36
N HIS A 633 1.64 1.02 -47.77
CA HIS A 633 3.02 0.57 -47.56
C HIS A 633 3.71 1.35 -46.43
N SER A 634 4.81 0.79 -45.90
CA SER A 634 5.67 1.52 -44.96
C SER A 634 6.19 2.82 -45.57
N VAL A 635 6.58 3.80 -44.77
CA VAL A 635 7.41 4.91 -45.29
C VAL A 635 8.62 4.34 -46.07
N PRO A 636 8.98 4.91 -47.25
CA PRO A 636 10.05 4.36 -48.07
C PRO A 636 11.45 4.43 -47.42
N TYR A 637 12.29 3.52 -47.90
CA TYR A 637 13.70 3.32 -47.58
C TYR A 637 14.55 3.56 -48.83
N ARG A 638 15.83 3.92 -48.67
CA ARG A 638 16.75 4.15 -49.81
C ARG A 638 16.96 2.88 -50.63
N ILE A 639 17.15 1.75 -49.94
CA ILE A 639 17.30 0.41 -50.51
C ILE A 639 16.46 -0.57 -49.70
N ALA A 640 16.46 -1.85 -50.08
CA ALA A 640 15.69 -2.89 -49.39
C ALA A 640 16.42 -3.33 -48.11
N ASP A 641 16.60 -2.38 -47.20
CA ASP A 641 17.33 -2.50 -45.95
C ASP A 641 16.62 -1.61 -44.91
N ASN A 642 16.25 -2.22 -43.79
CA ASN A 642 15.50 -1.59 -42.71
C ASN A 642 16.26 -0.49 -41.97
N THR A 643 17.56 -0.32 -42.24
CA THR A 643 18.42 0.74 -41.68
C THR A 643 18.50 1.98 -42.58
N THR A 644 17.69 2.06 -43.63
CA THR A 644 17.81 3.12 -44.64
C THR A 644 16.54 3.97 -44.83
N LEU A 645 15.74 4.12 -43.77
CA LEU A 645 14.49 4.89 -43.74
C LEU A 645 14.72 6.35 -44.15
N TYR A 646 13.77 6.92 -44.90
CA TYR A 646 13.73 8.37 -45.14
C TYR A 646 13.05 9.10 -43.98
N THR A 647 13.85 9.56 -43.03
CA THR A 647 13.38 10.09 -41.75
C THR A 647 12.77 11.50 -41.85
N ASP A 648 13.59 12.53 -42.05
CA ASP A 648 13.13 13.93 -42.01
C ASP A 648 12.17 14.32 -43.15
N LEU A 649 12.30 13.63 -44.29
CA LEU A 649 11.58 14.00 -45.51
C LEU A 649 10.33 13.14 -45.74
N MET A 650 10.10 12.09 -44.96
CA MET A 650 8.96 11.19 -45.16
C MET A 650 8.37 10.64 -43.85
N TYR A 651 9.18 10.02 -42.98
CA TYR A 651 8.67 9.43 -41.74
C TYR A 651 8.13 10.49 -40.79
N ASN A 652 8.92 11.54 -40.55
CA ASN A 652 8.52 12.67 -39.69
C ASN A 652 7.37 13.51 -40.27
N LEU A 653 6.90 13.19 -41.47
CA LEU A 653 5.74 13.81 -42.09
C LEU A 653 4.47 12.93 -42.02
N LEU A 654 4.53 11.76 -41.38
CA LEU A 654 3.35 10.94 -41.11
C LEU A 654 2.29 11.75 -40.38
N GLY A 655 1.02 11.57 -40.78
CA GLY A 655 -0.09 12.39 -40.31
C GLY A 655 -0.33 13.66 -41.13
N THR A 656 0.47 13.92 -42.18
CA THR A 656 0.29 15.06 -43.09
C THR A 656 0.06 14.60 -44.54
N THR A 657 -0.57 15.46 -45.36
CA THR A 657 -0.84 15.21 -46.79
C THR A 657 0.44 15.41 -47.63
N GLN A 658 1.23 14.34 -47.84
CA GLN A 658 2.57 14.42 -48.46
C GLN A 658 2.90 13.27 -49.42
N SER A 659 1.95 12.38 -49.72
CA SER A 659 2.21 11.27 -50.63
C SER A 659 1.97 11.65 -52.10
N LEU A 660 2.59 10.92 -53.04
CA LEU A 660 2.29 11.01 -54.48
C LEU A 660 1.07 10.15 -54.87
N GLY A 661 0.31 9.68 -53.89
CA GLY A 661 -0.95 8.94 -54.08
C GLY A 661 -1.05 7.63 -53.29
N CYS A 662 0.06 6.96 -52.96
CA CYS A 662 0.03 5.83 -52.03
C CYS A 662 -0.33 6.27 -50.60
N ILE A 663 -0.74 5.33 -49.76
CA ILE A 663 -1.00 5.58 -48.34
C ILE A 663 0.20 5.06 -47.56
N ARG A 664 0.98 5.98 -46.99
CA ARG A 664 2.19 5.65 -46.21
C ARG A 664 1.80 5.42 -44.76
N LEU A 665 2.36 4.38 -44.14
CA LEU A 665 2.19 4.06 -42.71
C LEU A 665 3.55 3.87 -42.05
N GLN A 666 3.55 3.81 -40.72
CA GLN A 666 4.65 3.19 -39.97
C GLN A 666 4.78 1.72 -40.40
N ALA A 667 6.00 1.18 -40.35
CA ALA A 667 6.30 -0.17 -40.82
C ALA A 667 5.53 -1.25 -40.04
N GLY A 668 5.33 -1.05 -38.74
CA GLY A 668 4.50 -1.94 -37.90
C GLY A 668 3.05 -2.01 -38.38
N ASP A 669 2.42 -0.87 -38.63
CA ASP A 669 1.03 -0.79 -39.12
C ASP A 669 0.88 -1.34 -40.54
N ALA A 670 1.83 -1.01 -41.43
CA ALA A 670 1.86 -1.58 -42.79
C ALA A 670 1.99 -3.11 -42.74
N LYS A 671 2.83 -3.63 -41.84
CA LYS A 671 2.97 -5.06 -41.61
C LYS A 671 1.70 -5.67 -41.05
N TRP A 672 1.05 -5.02 -40.09
CA TRP A 672 -0.21 -5.51 -39.53
C TRP A 672 -1.27 -5.68 -40.63
N ILE A 673 -1.42 -4.71 -41.53
CA ILE A 673 -2.32 -4.84 -42.69
C ILE A 673 -1.85 -5.98 -43.61
N TYR A 674 -0.55 -6.08 -43.87
CA TYR A 674 0.04 -7.12 -44.71
C TYR A 674 -0.20 -8.54 -44.15
N ASP A 675 -0.18 -8.72 -42.84
CA ASP A 675 -0.37 -10.03 -42.21
C ASP A 675 -1.87 -10.36 -42.05
N ASN A 676 -2.67 -9.41 -41.55
CA ASN A 676 -4.02 -9.69 -41.06
C ASN A 676 -5.13 -9.45 -42.10
N CYS A 677 -4.97 -8.49 -43.01
CA CYS A 677 -6.02 -8.18 -43.98
C CYS A 677 -5.83 -9.01 -45.25
N GLY A 678 -6.65 -10.03 -45.49
CA GLY A 678 -6.58 -10.92 -46.67
C GLY A 678 -6.59 -10.20 -48.03
N LEU A 679 -6.26 -10.95 -49.10
CA LEU A 679 -6.52 -10.45 -50.44
C LEU A 679 -8.04 -10.32 -50.65
N GLY A 680 -8.47 -9.28 -51.36
CA GLY A 680 -9.87 -8.94 -51.51
C GLY A 680 -10.46 -8.21 -50.29
N THR A 681 -9.64 -7.75 -49.34
CA THR A 681 -10.09 -6.82 -48.30
C THR A 681 -10.67 -5.57 -48.93
N HIS A 682 -11.89 -5.21 -48.51
CA HIS A 682 -12.57 -4.00 -48.96
C HIS A 682 -11.95 -2.77 -48.30
N VAL A 683 -11.60 -1.79 -49.12
CA VAL A 683 -10.97 -0.53 -48.73
C VAL A 683 -11.86 0.61 -49.21
N ASN A 684 -12.30 1.47 -48.30
CA ASN A 684 -12.99 2.71 -48.62
C ASN A 684 -12.06 3.89 -48.34
N ILE A 685 -11.79 4.71 -49.36
CA ILE A 685 -11.02 5.95 -49.19
C ILE A 685 -11.97 7.14 -49.28
N ASP A 686 -12.28 7.72 -48.13
CA ASP A 686 -13.30 8.75 -47.94
C ASP A 686 -12.65 10.16 -47.99
N PRO A 687 -13.02 11.01 -48.96
CA PRO A 687 -12.51 12.38 -49.04
C PRO A 687 -13.40 13.40 -48.31
N TYR A 688 -14.53 13.00 -47.75
CA TYR A 688 -15.52 13.90 -47.15
C TYR A 688 -15.54 13.80 -45.63
N VAL A 689 -15.25 12.62 -45.09
CA VAL A 689 -15.17 12.38 -43.65
C VAL A 689 -13.71 12.40 -43.22
N ASN A 690 -13.40 13.20 -42.21
CA ASN A 690 -12.04 13.38 -41.70
C ASN A 690 -11.79 12.74 -40.34
N ASN A 691 -12.84 12.30 -39.64
CA ASN A 691 -12.78 11.68 -38.32
C ASN A 691 -13.72 10.47 -38.25
N GLY A 692 -13.39 9.51 -37.39
CA GLY A 692 -14.10 8.26 -37.19
C GLY A 692 -14.36 7.99 -35.70
N PRO A 693 -14.82 6.77 -35.37
CA PRO A 693 -15.10 6.38 -33.99
C PRO A 693 -13.85 6.33 -33.09
N PHE A 694 -12.66 6.14 -33.67
CA PHE A 694 -11.38 6.29 -32.98
C PHE A 694 -10.69 7.58 -33.41
N ASP A 695 -9.92 8.13 -32.46
CA ASP A 695 -9.10 9.31 -32.69
C ASP A 695 -7.95 8.97 -33.64
N LYS A 696 -7.47 10.02 -34.30
CA LYS A 696 -6.21 9.93 -35.04
C LYS A 696 -5.08 9.62 -34.04
N PRO A 697 -4.29 8.55 -34.27
CA PRO A 697 -3.19 8.23 -33.37
C PRO A 697 -2.21 9.40 -33.25
N ALA A 698 -1.76 9.66 -32.03
CA ALA A 698 -0.66 10.60 -31.79
C ALA A 698 0.62 10.08 -32.48
N PHE A 699 1.45 10.99 -32.96
CA PHE A 699 2.69 10.65 -33.65
C PHE A 699 3.85 11.47 -33.13
N SER A 700 4.92 10.77 -32.78
CA SER A 700 6.18 11.34 -32.31
C SER A 700 7.22 11.25 -33.42
N PRO A 701 7.69 12.39 -33.95
CA PRO A 701 8.83 12.42 -34.87
C PRO A 701 10.08 11.81 -34.21
N ILE A 702 10.93 11.20 -35.02
CA ILE A 702 12.24 10.67 -34.61
C ILE A 702 13.35 11.61 -35.12
N PRO A 703 14.53 11.66 -34.48
CA PRO A 703 15.62 12.52 -34.95
C PRO A 703 16.10 12.16 -36.36
N SER A 704 16.67 13.15 -37.03
CA SER A 704 17.23 13.00 -38.37
C SER A 704 18.28 11.90 -38.54
N TRP A 705 19.03 11.57 -37.48
CA TRP A 705 20.02 10.49 -37.48
C TRP A 705 19.40 9.09 -37.39
N HIS A 706 18.15 8.99 -36.95
CA HIS A 706 17.45 7.73 -36.75
C HIS A 706 16.98 7.19 -38.10
N THR A 707 17.56 6.09 -38.58
CA THR A 707 17.38 5.62 -39.97
C THR A 707 16.66 4.27 -40.09
N TRP A 708 16.05 3.80 -39.01
CA TRP A 708 15.11 2.67 -39.02
C TRP A 708 13.75 3.12 -38.49
N ASP A 709 12.71 2.33 -38.71
CA ASP A 709 11.38 2.59 -38.15
C ASP A 709 11.25 1.88 -36.79
N PRO A 710 10.98 2.60 -35.68
CA PRO A 710 10.87 2.00 -34.35
C PRO A 710 9.78 0.92 -34.23
N THR A 711 8.75 1.00 -35.07
CA THR A 711 7.62 0.07 -35.10
C THR A 711 7.87 -1.16 -35.97
N ASP A 712 8.95 -1.19 -36.75
CA ASP A 712 9.26 -2.33 -37.61
C ASP A 712 9.72 -3.52 -36.75
N PRO A 713 8.95 -4.62 -36.67
CA PRO A 713 9.36 -5.77 -35.87
C PRO A 713 10.63 -6.45 -36.40
N THR A 714 11.02 -6.20 -37.65
CA THR A 714 12.28 -6.70 -38.24
C THR A 714 13.47 -5.77 -38.03
N ALA A 715 13.26 -4.60 -37.43
CA ALA A 715 14.30 -3.62 -37.09
C ALA A 715 14.28 -3.21 -35.60
N HIS A 716 13.30 -3.67 -34.82
CA HIS A 716 13.10 -3.31 -33.42
C HIS A 716 14.34 -3.54 -32.53
N TYR A 717 15.19 -4.53 -32.85
CA TYR A 717 16.45 -4.76 -32.14
C TYR A 717 17.40 -3.54 -32.19
N LEU A 718 17.31 -2.70 -33.23
CA LEU A 718 18.14 -1.50 -33.35
C LEU A 718 17.76 -0.43 -32.32
N CYS A 719 16.48 -0.37 -31.93
CA CYS A 719 16.02 0.45 -30.81
C CYS A 719 16.66 0.01 -29.49
N GLN A 720 16.76 -1.30 -29.28
CA GLN A 720 17.37 -1.86 -28.07
C GLN A 720 18.88 -1.57 -28.01
N GLN A 721 19.55 -1.55 -29.16
CA GLN A 721 21.00 -1.34 -29.25
C GLN A 721 21.42 0.14 -29.23
N ASN A 722 20.66 1.01 -29.90
CA ASN A 722 21.07 2.40 -30.15
C ASN A 722 20.16 3.42 -29.45
N GLY A 723 19.14 2.96 -28.73
CA GLY A 723 18.05 3.78 -28.24
C GLY A 723 17.02 4.05 -29.33
N CYS A 724 15.74 3.95 -28.97
CA CYS A 724 14.66 4.63 -29.67
C CYS A 724 14.06 5.66 -28.73
N HIS A 725 13.52 6.73 -29.32
CA HIS A 725 12.82 7.76 -28.56
C HIS A 725 11.61 7.20 -27.83
#